data_AF-A0ABD2LZA9-F1
#
_entry.id   AF-A0ABD2LZA9-F1
#
_cell.length_a   1.000
_cell.length_b   1.000
_cell.length_c   1.000
_cell.angle_alpha   90.00
_cell.angle_beta   90.00
_cell.angle_gamma   90.00
#
_symmetry.space_group_name_H-M   'P 1'
#
loop_
_entity.id
_entity.type
_entity.pdbx_description
1 polymer ?
#
loop_
_entity_poly.entity_id
_entity_poly.type
_entity_poly.pdbx_seq_one_letter_code
_entity_poly.pdbx_strand_id
1 'polypeptide(L)'
;MRCRRGHKSLFLRFCSSVPCQGNQRSVDYSQRTLRPLLKYVPEKIRNFAIIAHVDHGKSTLADRFLQLTNVISAESDAQYLDKLEVERERGITIKAQTCSMFHKDFMLNLVDTPGHVDFGFEVKRSLITCDGAILLVAANEGIQSQTLFNFHSAFENNLSIIPVINKIDMEANIAKVEEELQQSFGFHADEIFKVSAKTGRNVPELLEAIIQRIPPPQVNQEGPCQAHVFDSCFDHFKGALLFVVVKQGILTKHLPIRFYSSPEKEYVVSEIGILHPETTPTNELYPGQMGYIYCGIKSSRDVLVGDTLFHATERIETVKPYVEIGTVKPTVYSGLFPMETTEYERLRNAVESLQLNDPSVILQMDSSVVFGQGWRVGFVGNLHMEVFGQRLEQEHGELAVFTSPSVKYLADIVDNEGIRKRRHKGQSQIEICKPSDFPEVPTDVLRFLEPMSLVSIVTPAEYFSNIERLCQNARGEVLETTYIDEKRMILRWRLPLVEIIVDFFDKLKLTTSGFASFDQKDDGYRDCRLEKICIFVNDKPIDELSALCPGVNAKAKAAEIVKKLADEIPQHQFEVMVKACLGTASKAVAQRKIKAMKKDFTGVLKGNMVADRLGKKLKHQREGKERLKLVGTLMLVDLDHLLSVRPVGLCLIEYASTLSPSFLFVHFISNFSKSSPSAGTSNHRITFVSLHTTLGLLRMVMGKMAQRLNLDAFHFVSISEFLGDSLLFDCDRFFSWITEEVLRSVLPDRPQLVILDDLFLSHPSIRPAKLLQFLLALFVRLPDRSFFIMATANATPLSAYISNFFNFHIRLTPIGDGLGKSITGKMEIFRRDLQRNSLPFRTLFHYHCGQRSAKTFSPGAKQLLI
;
A
#
# COMPACT_ATOMS: atom_id res chain seq x y z
N MET A 1 -26.95 -66.60 -18.27
CA MET A 1 -26.81 -66.84 -16.81
C MET A 1 -25.36 -67.17 -16.49
N ARG A 2 -24.75 -66.32 -15.63
CA ARG A 2 -23.55 -66.47 -14.77
C ARG A 2 -22.34 -67.29 -15.26
N CYS A 3 -21.32 -66.56 -15.69
CA CYS A 3 -19.99 -67.02 -16.08
C CYS A 3 -19.02 -67.05 -14.88
N ARG A 4 -18.22 -68.13 -14.76
CA ARG A 4 -17.11 -68.30 -13.80
C ARG A 4 -15.77 -68.00 -14.47
N ARG A 5 -14.90 -67.33 -13.70
CA ARG A 5 -13.44 -67.16 -13.77
C ARG A 5 -12.64 -67.90 -14.86
N GLY A 6 -11.66 -67.19 -15.45
CA GLY A 6 -10.43 -67.81 -15.96
C GLY A 6 -9.66 -66.97 -16.99
N HIS A 7 -8.50 -66.43 -16.59
CA HIS A 7 -7.51 -65.72 -17.41
C HIS A 7 -6.84 -66.60 -18.49
N LYS A 8 -6.48 -65.98 -19.64
CA LYS A 8 -5.22 -66.11 -20.44
C LYS A 8 -5.48 -65.59 -21.87
N SER A 9 -4.99 -64.40 -22.24
CA SER A 9 -3.67 -64.09 -22.81
C SER A 9 -3.53 -64.30 -24.33
N LEU A 10 -3.40 -63.16 -25.04
CA LEU A 10 -2.54 -62.88 -26.21
C LEU A 10 -2.84 -63.53 -27.59
N PHE A 11 -3.05 -62.64 -28.58
CA PHE A 11 -2.26 -62.44 -29.83
C PHE A 11 -3.03 -62.29 -31.17
N LEU A 12 -2.94 -61.07 -31.74
CA LEU A 12 -2.69 -60.66 -33.16
C LEU A 12 -3.77 -61.00 -34.23
N ARG A 13 -4.08 -60.19 -35.27
CA ARG A 13 -3.41 -59.05 -35.94
C ARG A 13 -4.31 -58.44 -37.06
N PHE A 14 -4.08 -57.14 -37.38
CA PHE A 14 -4.27 -56.40 -38.67
C PHE A 14 -5.70 -56.23 -39.25
N CYS A 15 -6.12 -55.14 -39.93
CA CYS A 15 -5.45 -53.99 -40.59
C CYS A 15 -6.49 -52.86 -40.80
N SER A 16 -6.14 -51.58 -40.56
CA SER A 16 -5.95 -50.48 -41.54
C SER A 16 -7.14 -49.55 -41.86
N SER A 17 -7.08 -48.30 -41.37
CA SER A 17 -7.24 -47.05 -42.15
C SER A 17 -6.98 -45.80 -41.27
N VAL A 18 -6.22 -44.85 -41.81
CA VAL A 18 -5.76 -43.53 -41.28
C VAL A 18 -6.49 -42.45 -42.12
N PRO A 19 -6.71 -41.14 -41.76
CA PRO A 19 -5.97 -40.16 -40.92
C PRO A 19 -6.88 -39.34 -39.94
N CYS A 20 -6.44 -38.49 -39.01
CA CYS A 20 -5.77 -37.19 -39.15
C CYS A 20 -5.35 -36.63 -37.77
N GLN A 21 -4.34 -35.76 -37.79
CA GLN A 21 -3.66 -35.09 -36.67
C GLN A 21 -4.52 -34.07 -35.91
N GLY A 22 -4.10 -33.81 -34.66
CA GLY A 22 -4.26 -32.49 -34.02
C GLY A 22 -5.07 -32.49 -32.73
N ASN A 23 -4.53 -33.03 -31.64
CA ASN A 23 -4.97 -32.64 -30.30
C ASN A 23 -3.73 -32.39 -29.43
N GLN A 24 -3.42 -31.11 -29.25
CA GLN A 24 -2.51 -30.64 -28.20
C GLN A 24 -3.11 -31.04 -26.86
N ARG A 25 -2.52 -32.03 -26.21
CA ARG A 25 -2.82 -32.34 -24.81
C ARG A 25 -2.20 -31.24 -23.96
N SER A 26 -3.04 -30.44 -23.30
CA SER A 26 -2.65 -29.68 -22.12
C SER A 26 -2.13 -30.66 -21.08
N VAL A 27 -0.83 -30.64 -20.83
CA VAL A 27 -0.19 -31.46 -19.80
C VAL A 27 -0.42 -30.77 -18.46
N ASP A 28 -1.13 -31.43 -17.56
CA ASP A 28 -1.31 -31.00 -16.17
C ASP A 28 0.00 -31.29 -15.41
N TYR A 29 0.73 -30.24 -15.06
CA TYR A 29 2.07 -30.32 -14.46
C TYR A 29 2.06 -30.57 -12.94
N SER A 30 0.89 -30.60 -12.30
CA SER A 30 0.73 -30.60 -10.83
C SER A 30 0.96 -31.96 -10.14
N GLN A 31 1.07 -33.07 -10.89
CA GLN A 31 1.08 -34.44 -10.33
C GLN A 31 2.32 -35.27 -10.68
N ARG A 32 3.53 -34.69 -10.72
CA ARG A 32 4.71 -35.52 -10.46
C ARG A 32 4.64 -35.96 -9.00
N THR A 33 4.50 -37.26 -8.77
CA THR A 33 4.63 -37.89 -7.45
C THR A 33 5.87 -37.35 -6.78
N LEU A 34 5.69 -36.58 -5.70
CA LEU A 34 6.79 -36.08 -4.89
C LEU A 34 7.72 -37.26 -4.59
N ARG A 35 8.99 -37.12 -4.97
CA ARG A 35 9.98 -38.15 -4.67
C ARG A 35 10.02 -38.33 -3.14
N PRO A 36 10.25 -39.54 -2.61
CA PRO A 36 10.21 -39.78 -1.16
C PRO A 36 11.11 -38.81 -0.40
N LEU A 37 10.57 -38.10 0.60
CA LEU A 37 11.32 -37.10 1.37
C LEU A 37 12.53 -37.70 2.11
N LEU A 38 12.48 -38.99 2.45
CA LEU A 38 13.55 -39.73 3.12
C LEU A 38 14.91 -39.66 2.41
N LYS A 39 14.91 -39.51 1.08
CA LYS A 39 16.17 -39.48 0.31
C LYS A 39 16.96 -38.17 0.49
N TYR A 40 16.32 -37.13 1.02
CA TYR A 40 16.95 -35.85 1.32
C TYR A 40 17.43 -35.86 2.76
N VAL A 41 18.56 -36.54 2.96
CA VAL A 41 19.32 -36.49 4.21
C VAL A 41 19.85 -35.07 4.47
N PRO A 42 20.16 -34.69 5.72
CA PRO A 42 20.60 -33.33 6.07
C PRO A 42 21.68 -32.76 5.16
N GLU A 43 22.64 -33.58 4.72
CA GLU A 43 23.73 -33.16 3.83
C GLU A 43 23.25 -32.64 2.46
N LYS A 44 22.03 -33.04 2.05
CA LYS A 44 21.37 -32.68 0.80
C LYS A 44 20.28 -31.61 0.98
N ILE A 45 20.17 -31.00 2.15
CA ILE A 45 19.22 -29.93 2.43
C ILE A 45 19.97 -28.60 2.51
N ARG A 46 19.39 -27.53 1.97
CA ARG A 46 19.84 -26.14 2.17
C ARG A 46 18.66 -25.28 2.56
N ASN A 47 18.71 -24.68 3.75
CA ASN A 47 17.71 -23.72 4.19
C ASN A 47 18.31 -22.32 4.06
N PHE A 48 17.66 -21.43 3.31
CA PHE A 48 18.19 -20.09 3.09
C PHE A 48 17.11 -19.04 2.92
N ALA A 49 17.46 -17.81 3.31
CA ALA A 49 16.64 -16.64 3.12
C ALA A 49 17.19 -15.72 2.03
N ILE A 50 16.33 -14.92 1.41
CA ILE A 50 16.76 -13.78 0.58
C ILE A 50 16.56 -12.51 1.38
N ILE A 51 17.64 -11.76 1.62
CA ILE A 51 17.62 -10.49 2.36
C ILE A 51 18.09 -9.33 1.47
N ALA A 52 17.37 -8.21 1.51
CA ALA A 52 17.63 -7.06 0.66
C ALA A 52 16.87 -5.83 1.13
N HIS A 53 17.30 -4.65 0.67
CA HIS A 53 16.47 -3.45 0.74
C HIS A 53 15.17 -3.61 -0.07
N VAL A 54 14.19 -2.74 0.18
CA VAL A 54 12.99 -2.59 -0.66
C VAL A 54 13.43 -2.35 -2.12
N ASP A 55 12.67 -2.90 -3.07
CA ASP A 55 12.91 -2.80 -4.52
C ASP A 55 14.22 -3.38 -5.07
N HIS A 56 15.08 -3.99 -4.26
CA HIS A 56 16.28 -4.68 -4.76
C HIS A 56 15.99 -5.97 -5.56
N GLY A 57 14.72 -6.38 -5.65
CA GLY A 57 14.25 -7.49 -6.49
C GLY A 57 14.25 -8.87 -5.81
N LYS A 58 13.94 -8.95 -4.51
CA LYS A 58 13.82 -10.21 -3.76
C LYS A 58 12.79 -11.16 -4.36
N SER A 59 11.53 -10.73 -4.44
CA SER A 59 10.41 -11.54 -4.92
C SER A 59 10.63 -11.96 -6.38
N THR A 60 11.21 -11.07 -7.21
CA THR A 60 11.59 -11.42 -8.59
C THR A 60 12.67 -12.49 -8.65
N LEU A 61 13.66 -12.47 -7.73
CA LEU A 61 14.68 -13.51 -7.67
C LEU A 61 14.09 -14.84 -7.16
N ALA A 62 13.21 -14.78 -6.16
CA ALA A 62 12.46 -15.94 -5.65
C ALA A 62 11.68 -16.63 -6.78
N ASP A 63 10.93 -15.87 -7.59
CA ASP A 63 10.21 -16.41 -8.74
C ASP A 63 11.14 -17.11 -9.73
N ARG A 64 12.31 -16.54 -10.01
CA ARG A 64 13.28 -17.19 -10.91
C ARG A 64 13.79 -18.51 -10.35
N PHE A 65 14.02 -18.61 -9.05
CA PHE A 65 14.36 -19.88 -8.43
C PHE A 65 13.22 -20.90 -8.58
N LEU A 66 11.98 -20.50 -8.32
CA LEU A 66 10.81 -21.37 -8.47
C LEU A 66 10.63 -21.87 -9.92
N GLN A 67 10.85 -21.00 -10.91
CA GLN A 67 10.75 -21.35 -12.32
C GLN A 67 11.88 -22.28 -12.76
N LEU A 68 13.13 -21.98 -12.40
CA LEU A 68 14.29 -22.80 -12.76
C LEU A 68 14.23 -24.20 -12.14
N THR A 69 13.64 -24.32 -10.95
CA THR A 69 13.41 -25.59 -10.27
C THR A 69 12.13 -26.29 -10.71
N ASN A 70 11.38 -25.72 -11.66
CA ASN A 70 10.10 -26.22 -12.19
C ASN A 70 9.00 -26.38 -11.12
N VAL A 71 9.04 -25.58 -10.06
CA VAL A 71 7.99 -25.52 -9.04
C VAL A 71 6.79 -24.74 -9.56
N ILE A 72 7.05 -23.68 -10.32
CA ILE A 72 6.02 -22.90 -11.03
C ILE A 72 6.34 -22.85 -12.52
N SER A 73 5.31 -22.56 -13.33
CA SER A 73 5.48 -22.38 -14.76
C SER A 73 6.15 -21.05 -15.08
N ALA A 74 6.82 -20.95 -16.23
CA ALA A 74 7.40 -19.70 -16.70
C ALA A 74 6.34 -18.62 -17.04
N GLU A 75 5.09 -19.04 -17.23
CA GLU A 75 3.92 -18.19 -17.54
C GLU A 75 3.13 -17.80 -16.28
N SER A 76 3.57 -18.23 -15.10
CA SER A 76 2.93 -17.90 -13.83
C SER A 76 3.01 -16.40 -13.56
N ASP A 77 2.04 -15.90 -12.79
CA ASP A 77 2.00 -14.51 -12.37
C ASP A 77 3.32 -14.09 -11.72
N ALA A 78 3.72 -12.84 -11.96
CA ALA A 78 4.89 -12.26 -11.32
C ALA A 78 4.66 -12.14 -9.81
N GLN A 79 5.72 -12.30 -9.03
CA GLN A 79 5.73 -12.28 -7.58
C GLN A 79 4.80 -13.35 -7.00
N TYR A 80 5.05 -14.62 -7.36
CA TYR A 80 4.16 -15.74 -7.07
C TYR A 80 3.97 -15.96 -5.56
N LEU A 81 5.01 -15.71 -4.76
CA LEU A 81 4.96 -15.86 -3.31
C LEU A 81 4.17 -14.74 -2.62
N ASP A 82 3.99 -13.58 -3.25
CA ASP A 82 3.19 -12.50 -2.68
C ASP A 82 1.69 -12.90 -2.79
N LYS A 83 1.17 -13.47 -1.71
CA LYS A 83 -0.19 -14.06 -1.65
C LYS A 83 -1.25 -13.05 -1.26
N LEU A 84 -0.88 -12.00 -0.52
CA LEU A 84 -1.85 -10.98 -0.09
C LEU A 84 -2.09 -9.98 -1.22
N GLU A 85 -3.32 -9.51 -1.37
CA GLU A 85 -3.67 -8.50 -2.39
C GLU A 85 -2.90 -7.20 -2.15
N VAL A 86 -2.81 -6.76 -0.89
CA VAL A 86 -2.01 -5.60 -0.47
C VAL A 86 -0.51 -5.72 -0.82
N GLU A 87 0.08 -6.92 -0.82
CA GLU A 87 1.48 -7.12 -1.21
C GLU A 87 1.65 -6.81 -2.70
N ARG A 88 0.73 -7.30 -3.54
CA ARG A 88 0.74 -7.10 -5.00
C ARG A 88 0.46 -5.66 -5.39
N GLU A 89 -0.48 -5.01 -4.71
CA GLU A 89 -0.82 -3.60 -4.98
C GLU A 89 0.31 -2.65 -4.61
N ARG A 90 0.99 -2.90 -3.48
CA ARG A 90 2.11 -2.08 -3.00
C ARG A 90 3.47 -2.51 -3.58
N GLY A 91 3.56 -3.70 -4.17
CA GLY A 91 4.82 -4.26 -4.68
C GLY A 91 5.84 -4.59 -3.58
N ILE A 92 5.37 -4.89 -2.36
CA ILE A 92 6.22 -5.22 -1.21
C ILE A 92 5.82 -6.57 -0.61
N THR A 93 6.80 -7.34 -0.16
CA THR A 93 6.56 -8.54 0.65
C THR A 93 6.33 -8.12 2.10
N ILE A 94 5.19 -8.52 2.65
CA ILE A 94 4.73 -8.18 4.00
C ILE A 94 4.90 -9.39 4.91
N LYS A 95 4.47 -10.57 4.43
CA LYS A 95 4.57 -11.82 5.16
C LYS A 95 5.65 -12.72 4.57
N ALA A 96 6.55 -13.22 5.40
CA ALA A 96 7.54 -14.19 4.95
C ALA A 96 6.87 -15.47 4.43
N GLN A 97 7.30 -15.93 3.26
CA GLN A 97 6.76 -17.14 2.64
C GLN A 97 7.86 -18.19 2.49
N THR A 98 7.52 -19.43 2.83
CA THR A 98 8.45 -20.55 2.70
C THR A 98 8.07 -21.41 1.50
N CYS A 99 9.06 -21.81 0.71
CA CYS A 99 8.88 -22.76 -0.38
C CYS A 99 10.04 -23.75 -0.44
N SER A 100 9.70 -25.04 -0.42
CA SER A 100 10.63 -26.12 -0.72
C SER A 100 10.74 -26.27 -2.23
N MET A 101 11.95 -26.37 -2.75
CA MET A 101 12.25 -26.60 -4.16
C MET A 101 13.15 -27.82 -4.29
N PHE A 102 13.02 -28.56 -5.38
CA PHE A 102 13.85 -29.72 -5.66
C PHE A 102 14.74 -29.43 -6.86
N HIS A 103 16.05 -29.37 -6.63
CA HIS A 103 17.02 -29.14 -7.69
C HIS A 103 18.08 -30.23 -7.66
N LYS A 104 18.23 -30.95 -8.78
CA LYS A 104 19.10 -32.13 -8.87
C LYS A 104 18.75 -33.18 -7.79
N ASP A 105 19.68 -33.40 -6.87
CA ASP A 105 19.56 -34.30 -5.72
C ASP A 105 19.38 -33.57 -4.38
N PHE A 106 19.22 -32.25 -4.40
CA PHE A 106 19.09 -31.40 -3.22
C PHE A 106 17.66 -30.92 -3.00
N MET A 107 17.31 -30.72 -1.73
CA MET A 107 16.11 -30.02 -1.28
C MET A 107 16.53 -28.62 -0.82
N LEU A 108 16.00 -27.61 -1.49
CA LEU A 108 16.32 -26.21 -1.24
C LEU A 108 15.08 -25.56 -0.61
N ASN A 109 15.16 -25.16 0.65
CA ASN A 109 14.07 -24.45 1.32
C ASN A 109 14.37 -22.95 1.30
N LEU A 110 13.58 -22.22 0.53
CA LEU A 110 13.63 -20.78 0.42
C LEU A 110 12.66 -20.17 1.43
N VAL A 111 13.14 -19.16 2.17
CA VAL A 111 12.31 -18.25 2.95
C VAL A 111 12.43 -16.85 2.32
N ASP A 112 11.37 -16.40 1.65
CA ASP A 112 11.30 -15.03 1.14
C ASP A 112 10.96 -14.10 2.30
N THR A 113 11.74 -13.03 2.48
CA THR A 113 11.63 -12.16 3.66
C THR A 113 11.19 -10.75 3.30
N PRO A 114 10.41 -10.07 4.17
CA PRO A 114 10.03 -8.69 3.96
C PRO A 114 11.24 -7.75 3.81
N GLY A 115 11.08 -6.72 2.98
CA GLY A 115 12.11 -5.69 2.81
C GLY A 115 12.01 -4.53 3.78
N HIS A 116 10.82 -4.25 4.31
CA HIS A 116 10.55 -3.02 5.05
C HIS A 116 10.89 -3.13 6.55
N VAL A 117 11.29 -2.01 7.17
CA VAL A 117 11.75 -1.95 8.58
C VAL A 117 10.66 -2.37 9.57
N ASP A 118 9.40 -1.99 9.30
CA ASP A 118 8.23 -2.36 10.12
C ASP A 118 8.03 -3.87 10.23
N PHE A 119 8.56 -4.67 9.28
CA PHE A 119 8.51 -6.13 9.28
C PHE A 119 9.86 -6.77 9.60
N GLY A 120 10.80 -6.00 10.18
CA GLY A 120 12.13 -6.50 10.53
C GLY A 120 12.11 -7.66 11.54
N PHE A 121 11.04 -7.79 12.33
CA PHE A 121 10.84 -8.96 13.18
C PHE A 121 10.64 -10.25 12.37
N GLU A 122 9.87 -10.19 11.28
CA GLU A 122 9.71 -11.35 10.40
C GLU A 122 11.04 -11.75 9.78
N VAL A 123 11.84 -10.78 9.34
CA VAL A 123 13.18 -11.04 8.81
C VAL A 123 14.03 -11.78 9.85
N LYS A 124 14.09 -11.30 11.10
CA LYS A 124 14.85 -11.95 12.16
C LYS A 124 14.37 -13.38 12.43
N ARG A 125 13.05 -13.56 12.51
CA ARG A 125 12.39 -14.85 12.70
C ARG A 125 12.76 -15.86 11.61
N SER A 126 12.74 -15.41 10.36
CA SER A 126 13.12 -16.22 9.20
C SER A 126 14.61 -16.56 9.16
N LEU A 127 15.48 -15.65 9.60
CA LEU A 127 16.93 -15.88 9.61
C LEU A 127 17.35 -16.95 10.62
N ILE A 128 16.69 -17.04 11.78
CA ILE A 128 16.99 -18.04 12.83
C ILE A 128 16.80 -19.48 12.34
N THR A 129 15.94 -19.70 11.34
CA THR A 129 15.67 -21.04 10.81
C THR A 129 16.49 -21.43 9.60
N CYS A 130 17.20 -20.48 9.02
CA CYS A 130 18.03 -20.69 7.85
C CYS A 130 19.46 -21.07 8.25
N ASP A 131 20.20 -21.68 7.32
CA ASP A 131 21.62 -22.02 7.45
C ASP A 131 22.51 -21.07 6.60
N GLY A 132 21.88 -20.27 5.74
CA GLY A 132 22.53 -19.23 4.96
C GLY A 132 21.56 -18.15 4.48
N ALA A 133 22.09 -17.07 3.91
CA ALA A 133 21.31 -15.97 3.38
C ALA A 133 21.92 -15.42 2.09
N ILE A 134 21.07 -15.01 1.16
CA ILE A 134 21.47 -14.27 -0.04
C ILE A 134 21.33 -12.79 0.26
N LEU A 135 22.46 -12.06 0.29
CA LEU A 135 22.46 -10.60 0.43
C LEU A 135 22.34 -9.95 -0.94
N LEU A 136 21.14 -9.51 -1.28
CA LEU A 136 20.80 -8.95 -2.59
C LEU A 136 20.93 -7.42 -2.61
N VAL A 137 21.78 -6.90 -3.49
CA VAL A 137 22.04 -5.47 -3.67
C VAL A 137 21.78 -5.07 -5.11
N ALA A 138 20.94 -4.06 -5.36
CA ALA A 138 20.67 -3.62 -6.72
C ALA A 138 21.83 -2.81 -7.30
N ALA A 139 22.25 -3.11 -8.53
CA ALA A 139 23.38 -2.46 -9.18
C ALA A 139 23.21 -0.93 -9.34
N ASN A 140 21.98 -0.46 -9.54
CA ASN A 140 21.65 0.95 -9.75
C ASN A 140 21.63 1.78 -8.45
N GLU A 141 21.42 1.14 -7.30
CA GLU A 141 21.25 1.82 -6.00
C GLU A 141 22.45 1.61 -5.05
N GLY A 142 23.10 0.44 -5.12
CA GLY A 142 24.19 0.06 -4.21
C GLY A 142 23.70 -0.23 -2.79
N ILE A 143 24.62 -0.15 -1.82
CA ILE A 143 24.30 -0.43 -0.41
C ILE A 143 23.34 0.64 0.16
N GLN A 144 22.27 0.18 0.83
CA GLN A 144 21.26 1.01 1.51
C GLN A 144 21.21 0.71 3.01
N SER A 145 20.46 1.51 3.79
CA SER A 145 20.32 1.35 5.24
C SER A 145 19.90 -0.07 5.66
N GLN A 146 18.89 -0.64 4.99
CA GLN A 146 18.38 -1.98 5.29
C GLN A 146 19.36 -3.09 4.87
N THR A 147 20.21 -2.85 3.86
CA THR A 147 21.28 -3.80 3.50
C THR A 147 22.22 -4.01 4.67
N LEU A 148 22.63 -2.92 5.35
CA LEU A 148 23.49 -2.97 6.54
C LEU A 148 22.78 -3.70 7.69
N PHE A 149 21.53 -3.35 7.98
CA PHE A 149 20.75 -3.98 9.05
C PHE A 149 20.58 -5.49 8.85
N ASN A 150 20.20 -5.89 7.63
CA ASN A 150 19.97 -7.29 7.29
C ASN A 150 21.29 -8.09 7.28
N PHE A 151 22.38 -7.51 6.80
CA PHE A 151 23.71 -8.11 6.88
C PHE A 151 24.10 -8.39 8.33
N HIS A 152 24.01 -7.38 9.22
CA HIS A 152 24.31 -7.57 10.63
C HIS A 152 23.41 -8.61 11.29
N SER A 153 22.11 -8.63 10.96
CA SER A 153 21.18 -9.64 11.47
C SER A 153 21.55 -11.05 11.03
N ALA A 154 21.96 -11.25 9.77
CA ALA A 154 22.42 -12.54 9.27
C ALA A 154 23.77 -12.95 9.90
N PHE A 155 24.67 -11.99 10.08
CA PHE A 155 25.98 -12.19 10.70
C PHE A 155 25.86 -12.57 12.18
N GLU A 156 25.00 -11.90 12.95
CA GLU A 156 24.71 -12.22 14.36
C GLU A 156 24.15 -13.64 14.53
N ASN A 157 23.44 -14.16 13.52
CA ASN A 157 22.94 -15.53 13.48
C ASN A 157 23.94 -16.54 12.90
N ASN A 158 25.20 -16.14 12.64
CA ASN A 158 26.26 -16.97 12.07
C ASN A 158 25.88 -17.66 10.74
N LEU A 159 25.07 -16.99 9.92
CA LEU A 159 24.65 -17.53 8.62
C LEU A 159 25.76 -17.41 7.57
N SER A 160 25.83 -18.40 6.67
CA SER A 160 26.66 -18.27 5.46
C SER A 160 26.02 -17.27 4.50
N ILE A 161 26.68 -16.13 4.24
CA ILE A 161 26.15 -15.05 3.41
C ILE A 161 26.73 -15.12 2.00
N ILE A 162 25.85 -15.18 0.99
CA ILE A 162 26.22 -15.10 -0.42
C ILE A 162 25.90 -13.68 -0.92
N PRO A 163 26.92 -12.83 -1.21
CA PRO A 163 26.69 -11.50 -1.75
C PRO A 163 26.30 -11.56 -3.23
N VAL A 164 25.21 -10.86 -3.59
CA VAL A 164 24.66 -10.86 -4.94
C VAL A 164 24.31 -9.44 -5.39
N ILE A 165 24.90 -9.01 -6.50
CA ILE A 165 24.53 -7.78 -7.22
C ILE A 165 23.43 -8.13 -8.23
N ASN A 166 22.23 -7.58 -8.06
CA ASN A 166 21.07 -7.76 -8.93
C ASN A 166 20.91 -6.60 -9.93
N LYS A 167 19.96 -6.73 -10.87
CA LYS A 167 19.59 -5.71 -11.86
C LYS A 167 20.75 -5.30 -12.78
N ILE A 168 21.66 -6.24 -13.10
CA ILE A 168 22.76 -5.98 -14.06
C ILE A 168 22.28 -5.76 -15.50
N ASP A 169 20.98 -5.92 -15.77
CA ASP A 169 20.35 -5.57 -17.05
C ASP A 169 20.10 -4.07 -17.20
N MET A 170 20.20 -3.28 -16.13
CA MET A 170 20.07 -1.83 -16.16
C MET A 170 21.44 -1.15 -16.34
N GLU A 171 21.45 0.07 -16.89
CA GLU A 171 22.66 0.89 -16.96
C GLU A 171 23.08 1.29 -15.54
N ALA A 172 24.09 0.61 -15.00
CA ALA A 172 24.56 0.78 -13.64
C ALA A 172 26.07 0.51 -13.52
N ASN A 173 26.71 1.13 -12.53
CA ASN A 173 28.14 0.92 -12.26
C ASN A 173 28.35 -0.27 -11.32
N ILE A 174 28.37 -1.48 -11.89
CA ILE A 174 28.54 -2.74 -11.14
C ILE A 174 29.88 -2.77 -10.39
N ALA A 175 30.95 -2.28 -11.01
CA ALA A 175 32.29 -2.27 -10.39
C ALA A 175 32.32 -1.44 -9.11
N LYS A 176 31.58 -0.32 -9.08
CA LYS A 176 31.44 0.49 -7.88
C LYS A 176 30.71 -0.25 -6.76
N VAL A 177 29.57 -0.90 -7.06
CA VAL A 177 28.81 -1.66 -6.04
C VAL A 177 29.61 -2.85 -5.51
N GLU A 178 30.41 -3.48 -6.37
CA GLU A 178 31.37 -4.51 -5.97
C GLU A 178 32.39 -3.96 -4.97
N GLU A 179 33.04 -2.84 -5.26
CA GLU A 179 33.97 -2.18 -4.35
C GLU A 179 33.32 -1.81 -3.01
N GLU A 180 32.08 -1.29 -3.04
CA GLU A 180 31.31 -0.96 -1.83
C GLU A 180 31.08 -2.19 -0.95
N LEU A 181 30.75 -3.35 -1.53
CA LEU A 181 30.55 -4.61 -0.82
C LEU A 181 31.87 -5.11 -0.20
N GLN A 182 32.99 -4.96 -0.91
CA GLN A 182 34.31 -5.33 -0.41
C GLN A 182 34.72 -4.44 0.78
N GLN A 183 34.55 -3.13 0.66
CA GLN A 183 34.95 -2.16 1.70
C GLN A 183 34.04 -2.22 2.93
N SER A 184 32.72 -2.36 2.75
CA SER A 184 31.76 -2.29 3.85
C SER A 184 31.63 -3.59 4.63
N PHE A 185 31.73 -4.74 3.94
CA PHE A 185 31.47 -6.05 4.53
C PHE A 185 32.66 -7.01 4.47
N GLY A 186 33.74 -6.67 3.76
CA GLY A 186 34.94 -7.50 3.66
C GLY A 186 34.84 -8.67 2.68
N PHE A 187 33.86 -8.68 1.78
CA PHE A 187 33.72 -9.74 0.77
C PHE A 187 34.87 -9.73 -0.24
N HIS A 188 35.19 -10.89 -0.81
CA HIS A 188 36.12 -10.98 -1.94
C HIS A 188 35.39 -10.86 -3.28
N ALA A 189 36.06 -10.33 -4.33
CA ALA A 189 35.43 -10.08 -5.63
C ALA A 189 34.91 -11.36 -6.31
N ASP A 190 35.61 -12.48 -6.12
CA ASP A 190 35.24 -13.81 -6.60
C ASP A 190 34.07 -14.45 -5.82
N GLU A 191 33.72 -13.90 -4.66
CA GLU A 191 32.56 -14.32 -3.89
C GLU A 191 31.26 -13.66 -4.37
N ILE A 192 31.35 -12.50 -5.04
CA ILE A 192 30.21 -11.66 -5.42
C ILE A 192 29.59 -12.12 -6.74
N PHE A 193 28.34 -12.59 -6.69
CA PHE A 193 27.59 -12.95 -7.90
C PHE A 193 26.95 -11.73 -8.53
N LYS A 194 26.97 -11.68 -9.86
CA LYS A 194 26.35 -10.62 -10.67
C LYS A 194 25.21 -11.23 -11.45
N VAL A 195 23.96 -10.91 -11.10
CA VAL A 195 22.76 -11.55 -11.66
C VAL A 195 21.73 -10.52 -12.15
N SER A 196 20.85 -10.96 -13.03
CA SER A 196 19.61 -10.23 -13.33
C SER A 196 18.44 -11.17 -13.08
N ALA A 197 17.75 -10.96 -11.96
CA ALA A 197 16.51 -11.68 -11.65
C ALA A 197 15.44 -11.43 -12.72
N LYS A 198 15.44 -10.26 -13.38
CA LYS A 198 14.49 -9.94 -14.44
C LYS A 198 14.71 -10.80 -15.70
N THR A 199 15.95 -10.95 -16.14
CA THR A 199 16.28 -11.70 -17.37
C THR A 199 16.62 -13.16 -17.13
N GLY A 200 16.90 -13.55 -15.88
CA GLY A 200 17.40 -14.87 -15.51
C GLY A 200 18.92 -15.05 -15.69
N ARG A 201 19.63 -14.01 -16.14
CA ARG A 201 21.08 -14.09 -16.37
C ARG A 201 21.83 -14.37 -15.08
N ASN A 202 22.71 -15.37 -15.13
CA ASN A 202 23.58 -15.84 -14.04
C ASN A 202 22.85 -16.41 -12.80
N VAL A 203 21.52 -16.57 -12.85
CA VAL A 203 20.72 -17.14 -11.76
C VAL A 203 20.92 -18.66 -11.62
N PRO A 204 21.05 -19.46 -12.70
CA PRO A 204 21.39 -20.88 -12.57
C PRO A 204 22.70 -21.12 -11.83
N GLU A 205 23.72 -20.31 -12.08
CA GLU A 205 25.03 -20.35 -11.41
C GLU A 205 24.90 -20.02 -9.92
N LEU A 206 24.02 -19.06 -9.58
CA LEU A 206 23.70 -18.74 -8.19
C LEU A 206 23.00 -19.92 -7.48
N LEU A 207 22.11 -20.67 -8.14
CA LEU A 207 21.52 -21.89 -7.57
C LEU A 207 22.58 -22.96 -7.24
N GLU A 208 23.59 -23.10 -8.10
CA GLU A 208 24.71 -24.01 -7.82
C GLU A 208 25.57 -23.52 -6.65
N ALA A 209 25.79 -22.21 -6.55
CA ALA A 209 26.52 -21.60 -5.44
C ALA A 209 25.81 -21.81 -4.10
N ILE A 210 24.48 -21.75 -4.06
CA ILE A 210 23.68 -22.06 -2.86
C ILE A 210 23.98 -23.48 -2.36
N ILE A 211 24.02 -24.46 -3.26
CA ILE A 211 24.34 -25.86 -2.92
C ILE A 211 25.76 -26.00 -2.37
N GLN A 212 26.71 -25.28 -2.95
CA GLN A 212 28.13 -25.39 -2.61
C GLN A 212 28.54 -24.61 -1.36
N ARG A 213 27.98 -23.41 -1.15
CA ARG A 213 28.45 -22.45 -0.12
C ARG A 213 27.58 -22.41 1.13
N ILE A 214 26.29 -22.70 1.03
CA ILE A 214 25.43 -22.79 2.21
C ILE A 214 25.67 -24.15 2.87
N PRO A 215 25.93 -24.21 4.20
CA PRO A 215 26.13 -25.48 4.88
C PRO A 215 24.81 -26.26 4.98
N PRO A 216 24.87 -27.59 5.15
CA PRO A 216 23.70 -28.37 5.51
C PRO A 216 23.20 -28.00 6.92
N PRO A 217 21.90 -28.18 7.22
CA PRO A 217 21.35 -27.93 8.54
C PRO A 217 22.03 -28.78 9.62
N GLN A 218 22.38 -28.14 10.74
CA GLN A 218 22.93 -28.82 11.90
C GLN A 218 21.80 -29.45 12.73
N VAL A 219 21.59 -30.76 12.55
CA VAL A 219 20.48 -31.50 13.16
C VAL A 219 20.94 -32.84 13.72
N ASN A 220 20.21 -33.35 14.71
CA ASN A 220 20.48 -34.66 15.30
C ASN A 220 19.47 -35.69 14.78
N GLN A 221 19.96 -36.71 14.06
CA GLN A 221 19.08 -37.72 13.46
C GLN A 221 18.56 -38.76 14.46
N GLU A 222 19.31 -39.08 15.51
CA GLU A 222 19.07 -40.25 16.37
C GLU A 222 18.39 -39.93 17.71
N GLY A 223 17.97 -38.68 17.92
CA GLY A 223 17.29 -38.30 19.15
C GLY A 223 15.78 -38.19 19.04
N PRO A 224 15.12 -37.83 20.14
CA PRO A 224 13.68 -37.83 20.20
C PRO A 224 13.12 -36.60 19.44
N CYS A 225 11.87 -36.68 19.01
CA CYS A 225 11.32 -35.76 18.02
C CYS A 225 11.23 -34.33 18.58
N GLN A 226 11.98 -33.39 17.98
CA GLN A 226 11.92 -31.98 18.28
C GLN A 226 11.84 -31.15 17.00
N ALA A 227 10.90 -30.21 16.96
CA ALA A 227 10.71 -29.28 15.86
C ALA A 227 10.55 -27.86 16.38
N HIS A 228 11.04 -26.88 15.63
CA HIS A 228 10.93 -25.47 15.98
C HIS A 228 9.84 -24.78 15.16
N VAL A 229 8.92 -24.09 15.83
CA VAL A 229 7.83 -23.34 15.18
C VAL A 229 8.35 -21.97 14.77
N PHE A 230 8.44 -21.74 13.47
CA PHE A 230 9.02 -20.51 12.94
C PHE A 230 8.08 -19.68 12.11
N ASP A 231 6.94 -20.21 11.66
CA ASP A 231 5.83 -19.38 11.19
C ASP A 231 4.48 -19.93 11.72
N SER A 232 3.42 -19.13 11.76
CA SER A 232 2.05 -19.61 11.98
C SER A 232 1.02 -18.84 11.15
N CYS A 233 -0.07 -19.51 10.83
CA CYS A 233 -1.24 -18.94 10.18
C CYS A 233 -2.49 -19.59 10.77
N PHE A 234 -3.60 -18.87 10.84
CA PHE A 234 -4.83 -19.40 11.40
C PHE A 234 -5.86 -19.65 10.29
N ASP A 235 -6.36 -20.88 10.21
CA ASP A 235 -7.46 -21.27 9.31
C ASP A 235 -8.73 -21.46 10.15
N HIS A 236 -9.85 -20.88 9.71
CA HIS A 236 -11.11 -20.95 10.45
C HIS A 236 -11.67 -22.37 10.62
N PHE A 237 -11.37 -23.29 9.69
CA PHE A 237 -11.89 -24.65 9.70
C PHE A 237 -10.90 -25.65 10.27
N LYS A 238 -9.63 -25.55 9.88
CA LYS A 238 -8.56 -26.48 10.28
C LYS A 238 -7.83 -26.07 11.58
N GLY A 239 -7.99 -24.82 12.01
CA GLY A 239 -7.27 -24.25 13.15
C GLY A 239 -5.90 -23.71 12.76
N ALA A 240 -4.99 -23.60 13.74
CA ALA A 240 -3.64 -23.10 13.49
C ALA A 240 -2.82 -24.04 12.58
N LEU A 241 -2.36 -23.49 11.46
CA LEU A 241 -1.31 -24.00 10.60
C LEU A 241 0.03 -23.53 11.17
N LEU A 242 0.91 -24.48 11.50
CA LEU A 242 2.24 -24.19 12.05
C LEU A 242 3.27 -24.50 10.99
N PHE A 243 4.19 -23.58 10.75
CA PHE A 243 5.36 -23.80 9.93
C PHE A 243 6.53 -24.18 10.83
N VAL A 244 7.12 -25.34 10.55
CA VAL A 244 8.08 -26.00 11.43
C VAL A 244 9.33 -26.41 10.69
N VAL A 245 10.46 -26.34 11.38
CA VAL A 245 11.70 -26.98 10.96
C VAL A 245 12.02 -28.11 11.94
N VAL A 246 12.19 -29.33 11.42
CA VAL A 246 12.52 -30.48 12.26
C VAL A 246 13.99 -30.40 12.63
N LYS A 247 14.30 -30.37 13.94
CA LYS A 247 15.67 -30.25 14.44
C LYS A 247 16.23 -31.57 14.95
N GLN A 248 15.36 -32.44 15.43
CA GLN A 248 15.72 -33.76 15.93
C GLN A 248 14.60 -34.77 15.69
N GLY A 249 14.97 -36.02 15.43
CA GLY A 249 14.01 -37.11 15.23
C GLY A 249 13.09 -36.91 14.02
N ILE A 250 12.02 -37.69 13.94
CA ILE A 250 11.08 -37.68 12.81
C ILE A 250 9.71 -37.21 13.28
N LEU A 251 9.15 -36.22 12.59
CA LEU A 251 7.80 -35.74 12.85
C LEU A 251 6.85 -36.49 11.92
N THR A 252 5.93 -37.26 12.48
CA THR A 252 4.99 -38.10 11.72
C THR A 252 3.55 -37.68 11.94
N LYS A 253 2.68 -38.04 10.99
CA LYS A 253 1.24 -37.90 11.18
C LYS A 253 0.77 -38.73 12.38
N HIS A 254 -0.17 -38.21 13.15
CA HIS A 254 -0.71 -38.80 14.38
C HIS A 254 0.26 -38.84 15.57
N LEU A 255 1.41 -38.17 15.48
CA LEU A 255 2.33 -38.06 16.61
C LEU A 255 1.72 -37.14 17.69
N PRO A 256 1.70 -37.57 18.97
CA PRO A 256 1.34 -36.69 20.08
C PRO A 256 2.51 -35.77 20.43
N ILE A 257 2.25 -34.47 20.43
CA ILE A 257 3.25 -33.42 20.65
C ILE A 257 2.81 -32.47 21.76
N ARG A 258 3.80 -31.80 22.35
CA ARG A 258 3.61 -30.73 23.33
C ARG A 258 4.47 -29.53 22.97
N PHE A 259 4.01 -28.37 23.41
CA PHE A 259 4.70 -27.10 23.30
C PHE A 259 5.58 -26.90 24.53
N TYR A 260 6.81 -26.41 24.36
CA TYR A 260 7.71 -26.15 25.47
C TYR A 260 7.16 -25.03 26.37
N SER A 261 6.46 -24.04 25.80
CA SER A 261 5.80 -22.99 26.59
C SER A 261 4.55 -23.43 27.33
N SER A 262 3.94 -24.57 26.96
CA SER A 262 2.69 -25.06 27.52
C SER A 262 2.70 -26.59 27.61
N PRO A 263 3.57 -27.17 28.46
CA PRO A 263 3.79 -28.61 28.55
C PRO A 263 2.59 -29.39 29.10
N GLU A 264 1.62 -28.73 29.71
CA GLU A 264 0.39 -29.35 30.20
C GLU A 264 -0.61 -29.65 29.08
N LYS A 265 -0.44 -29.07 27.89
CA LYS A 265 -1.35 -29.26 26.74
C LYS A 265 -0.74 -30.21 25.72
N GLU A 266 -1.47 -31.28 25.42
CA GLU A 266 -1.10 -32.27 24.42
C GLU A 266 -1.96 -32.12 23.16
N TYR A 267 -1.31 -32.12 22.01
CA TYR A 267 -1.95 -32.04 20.70
C TYR A 267 -1.50 -33.21 19.83
N VAL A 268 -2.32 -33.58 18.84
CA VAL A 268 -2.01 -34.66 17.90
C VAL A 268 -1.88 -34.08 16.50
N VAL A 269 -0.78 -34.40 15.81
CA VAL A 269 -0.55 -33.96 14.42
C VAL A 269 -1.60 -34.61 13.51
N SER A 270 -2.53 -33.82 12.98
CA SER A 270 -3.62 -34.29 12.12
C SER A 270 -3.22 -34.34 10.65
N GLU A 271 -2.41 -33.39 10.20
CA GLU A 271 -1.88 -33.28 8.84
C GLU A 271 -0.45 -32.71 8.91
N ILE A 272 0.41 -33.16 8.02
CA ILE A 272 1.80 -32.74 7.89
C ILE A 272 2.15 -32.66 6.41
N GLY A 273 3.05 -31.75 6.02
CA GLY A 273 3.44 -31.61 4.64
C GLY A 273 4.56 -30.60 4.41
N ILE A 274 4.83 -30.32 3.14
CA ILE A 274 5.78 -29.28 2.69
C ILE A 274 5.06 -28.22 1.88
N LEU A 275 5.70 -27.07 1.69
CA LEU A 275 5.19 -26.00 0.82
C LEU A 275 5.87 -26.09 -0.54
N HIS A 276 5.16 -26.53 -1.58
CA HIS A 276 5.74 -26.77 -2.91
C HIS A 276 4.80 -26.42 -4.07
N PRO A 277 4.58 -25.12 -4.38
CA PRO A 277 4.67 -23.97 -3.48
C PRO A 277 3.44 -23.85 -2.56
N GLU A 278 2.35 -24.51 -2.92
CA GLU A 278 1.18 -24.69 -2.05
C GLU A 278 1.39 -25.84 -1.07
N THR A 279 0.52 -25.92 -0.06
CA THR A 279 0.54 -26.99 0.94
C THR A 279 0.39 -28.35 0.25
N THR A 280 1.46 -29.15 0.27
CA THR A 280 1.47 -30.51 -0.27
C THR A 280 1.60 -31.51 0.87
N PRO A 281 0.52 -32.26 1.19
CA PRO A 281 0.53 -33.21 2.29
C PRO A 281 1.55 -34.33 2.10
N THR A 282 2.21 -34.71 3.19
CA THR A 282 3.13 -35.86 3.27
C THR A 282 2.78 -36.70 4.50
N ASN A 283 3.53 -37.79 4.74
CA ASN A 283 3.32 -38.62 5.93
C ASN A 283 4.28 -38.27 7.07
N GLU A 284 5.47 -37.78 6.73
CA GLU A 284 6.60 -37.60 7.65
C GLU A 284 7.46 -36.41 7.20
N LEU A 285 8.09 -35.74 8.17
CA LEU A 285 9.18 -34.78 7.97
C LEU A 285 10.42 -35.25 8.74
N TYR A 286 11.57 -35.16 8.09
CA TYR A 286 12.86 -35.62 8.61
C TYR A 286 13.71 -34.46 9.14
N PRO A 287 14.73 -34.73 9.99
CA PRO A 287 15.63 -33.71 10.50
C PRO A 287 16.20 -32.81 9.39
N GLY A 288 16.15 -31.50 9.61
CA GLY A 288 16.61 -30.46 8.69
C GLY A 288 15.56 -29.97 7.70
N GLN A 289 14.45 -30.69 7.53
CA GLN A 289 13.40 -30.32 6.59
C GLN A 289 12.47 -29.25 7.19
N MET A 290 12.09 -28.30 6.35
CA MET A 290 11.03 -27.32 6.63
C MET A 290 9.70 -27.84 6.08
N GLY A 291 8.62 -27.59 6.81
CA GLY A 291 7.28 -27.98 6.39
C GLY A 291 6.21 -27.33 7.23
N TYR A 292 5.00 -27.88 7.14
CA TYR A 292 3.85 -27.42 7.89
C TYR A 292 3.18 -28.57 8.65
N ILE A 293 2.49 -28.24 9.74
CA ILE A 293 1.62 -29.16 10.47
C ILE A 293 0.30 -28.51 10.86
N TYR A 294 -0.75 -29.33 10.90
CA TYR A 294 -2.00 -29.03 11.60
C TYR A 294 -2.11 -29.90 12.84
N CYS A 295 -2.54 -29.29 13.94
CA CYS A 295 -2.68 -29.98 15.23
C CYS A 295 -4.08 -29.78 15.85
N GLY A 296 -5.04 -29.23 15.08
CA GLY A 296 -6.39 -28.96 15.55
C GLY A 296 -6.47 -27.86 16.63
N ILE A 297 -5.46 -27.01 16.71
CA ILE A 297 -5.37 -25.93 17.70
C ILE A 297 -6.35 -24.81 17.30
N LYS A 298 -7.33 -24.54 18.17
CA LYS A 298 -8.36 -23.53 17.93
C LYS A 298 -8.06 -22.16 18.53
N SER A 299 -7.07 -22.07 19.40
CA SER A 299 -6.70 -20.84 20.11
C SER A 299 -5.30 -20.42 19.67
N SER A 300 -5.14 -19.22 19.10
CA SER A 300 -3.81 -18.68 18.76
C SER A 300 -2.93 -18.47 19.99
N ARG A 301 -3.53 -18.27 21.17
CA ARG A 301 -2.81 -18.10 22.45
C ARG A 301 -2.02 -19.34 22.85
N ASP A 302 -2.38 -20.50 22.31
CA ASP A 302 -1.70 -21.76 22.56
C ASP A 302 -0.49 -21.95 21.63
N VAL A 303 -0.34 -21.07 20.63
CA VAL A 303 0.74 -21.11 19.65
C VAL A 303 1.67 -19.94 19.89
N LEU A 304 2.87 -20.23 20.39
CA LEU A 304 3.94 -19.24 20.44
C LEU A 304 4.91 -19.48 19.29
N VAL A 305 5.10 -18.41 18.53
CA VAL A 305 6.15 -18.28 17.53
C VAL A 305 7.50 -18.39 18.21
N GLY A 306 8.37 -19.24 17.69
CA GLY A 306 9.68 -19.53 18.29
C GLY A 306 9.66 -20.69 19.27
N ASP A 307 8.50 -21.26 19.56
CA ASP A 307 8.41 -22.36 20.51
C ASP A 307 8.99 -23.67 19.95
N THR A 308 9.33 -24.57 20.87
CA THR A 308 9.86 -25.90 20.55
C THR A 308 8.78 -26.94 20.78
N LEU A 309 8.44 -27.68 19.74
CA LEU A 309 7.59 -28.86 19.80
C LEU A 309 8.43 -30.07 20.18
N PHE A 310 7.94 -30.89 21.09
CA PHE A 310 8.58 -32.13 21.49
C PHE A 310 7.56 -33.26 21.68
N HIS A 311 8.02 -34.51 21.68
CA HIS A 311 7.14 -35.66 21.82
C HIS A 311 6.47 -35.72 23.19
N ALA A 312 5.17 -36.06 23.25
CA ALA A 312 4.41 -36.07 24.50
C ALA A 312 4.93 -37.05 25.57
N THR A 313 5.72 -38.07 25.22
CA THR A 313 6.30 -38.97 26.23
C THR A 313 7.58 -38.44 26.87
N GLU A 314 8.20 -37.41 26.29
CA GLU A 314 9.41 -36.81 26.85
C GLU A 314 9.09 -35.95 28.08
N ARG A 315 10.04 -35.89 29.00
CA ARG A 315 9.97 -34.98 30.15
C ARG A 315 10.48 -33.62 29.73
N ILE A 316 9.78 -32.56 30.08
CA ILE A 316 10.19 -31.18 29.75
C ILE A 316 11.63 -30.88 30.23
N GLU A 317 12.03 -31.41 31.37
CA GLU A 317 13.38 -31.25 31.96
C GLU A 317 14.51 -31.76 31.05
N THR A 318 14.22 -32.69 30.13
CA THR A 318 15.19 -33.24 29.17
C THR A 318 15.18 -32.52 27.83
N VAL A 319 14.21 -31.64 27.60
CA VAL A 319 14.06 -30.88 26.35
C VAL A 319 14.84 -29.58 26.46
N LYS A 320 15.78 -29.36 25.52
CA LYS A 320 16.47 -28.08 25.41
C LYS A 320 15.72 -27.20 24.41
N PRO A 321 15.16 -26.05 24.81
CA PRO A 321 14.49 -25.16 23.88
C PRO A 321 15.50 -24.60 22.87
N TYR A 322 15.07 -24.42 21.63
CA TYR A 322 15.97 -24.04 20.54
C TYR A 322 16.42 -22.57 20.67
N VAL A 323 15.50 -21.62 20.49
CA VAL A 323 15.70 -20.19 20.73
C VAL A 323 14.33 -19.59 20.99
N GLU A 324 14.15 -18.85 22.09
CA GLU A 324 12.96 -18.02 22.25
C GLU A 324 13.05 -16.83 21.30
N ILE A 325 12.11 -16.76 20.36
CA ILE A 325 11.92 -15.57 19.54
C ILE A 325 11.23 -14.54 20.44
N GLY A 326 11.96 -13.48 20.81
CA GLY A 326 11.41 -12.42 21.67
C GLY A 326 10.12 -11.81 21.09
N THR A 327 9.21 -11.35 21.94
CA THR A 327 7.97 -10.73 21.48
C THR A 327 8.22 -9.32 20.95
N VAL A 328 7.56 -8.97 19.84
CA VAL A 328 7.60 -7.60 19.30
C VAL A 328 6.79 -6.70 20.19
N LYS A 329 7.40 -5.61 20.64
CA LYS A 329 6.67 -4.55 21.34
C LYS A 329 6.15 -3.55 20.31
N PRO A 330 4.86 -3.18 20.35
CA PRO A 330 4.35 -2.13 19.50
C PRO A 330 4.97 -0.79 19.90
N THR A 331 5.29 0.01 18.90
CA THR A 331 5.92 1.33 19.07
C THR A 331 4.92 2.46 18.74
N VAL A 332 3.96 2.18 17.84
CA VAL A 332 2.92 3.10 17.39
C VAL A 332 1.57 2.63 17.92
N TYR A 333 0.74 3.56 18.38
CA TYR A 333 -0.61 3.27 18.84
C TYR A 333 -1.62 4.11 18.09
N SER A 334 -2.77 3.53 17.74
CA SER A 334 -3.89 4.27 17.15
C SER A 334 -5.22 3.74 17.66
N GLY A 335 -6.23 4.60 17.71
CA GLY A 335 -7.60 4.21 17.98
C GLY A 335 -8.23 3.67 16.70
N LEU A 336 -8.83 2.48 16.78
CA LEU A 336 -9.53 1.79 15.71
C LEU A 336 -11.01 1.72 16.08
N PHE A 337 -11.86 2.34 15.27
CA PHE A 337 -13.29 2.43 15.50
C PHE A 337 -14.10 2.08 14.25
N PRO A 338 -15.33 1.57 14.39
CA PRO A 338 -16.21 1.37 13.24
C PRO A 338 -16.69 2.72 12.69
N MET A 339 -16.98 2.76 11.38
CA MET A 339 -17.63 3.93 10.75
C MET A 339 -19.04 4.15 11.34
N GLU A 340 -19.78 3.07 11.53
CA GLU A 340 -21.11 3.08 12.15
C GLU A 340 -21.16 2.17 13.38
N THR A 341 -21.85 2.60 14.45
CA THR A 341 -21.96 1.81 15.69
C THR A 341 -22.59 0.43 15.49
N THR A 342 -23.37 0.25 14.43
CA THR A 342 -23.99 -1.05 14.06
C THR A 342 -23.00 -2.07 13.51
N GLU A 343 -21.84 -1.63 13.02
CA GLU A 343 -20.82 -2.49 12.42
C GLU A 343 -19.81 -3.01 13.45
N TYR A 344 -19.89 -2.54 14.70
CA TYR A 344 -18.96 -2.90 15.78
C TYR A 344 -18.72 -4.41 15.90
N GLU A 345 -19.77 -5.24 15.89
CA GLU A 345 -19.62 -6.70 16.02
C GLU A 345 -18.94 -7.33 14.80
N ARG A 346 -19.16 -6.80 13.59
CA ARG A 346 -18.49 -7.31 12.38
C ARG A 346 -17.02 -6.93 12.38
N LEU A 347 -16.73 -5.65 12.66
CA LEU A 347 -15.37 -5.15 12.80
C LEU A 347 -14.61 -5.86 13.91
N ARG A 348 -15.27 -6.14 15.04
CA ARG A 348 -14.69 -6.93 16.13
C ARG A 348 -14.23 -8.30 15.64
N ASN A 349 -15.11 -9.03 14.95
CA ASN A 349 -14.78 -10.36 14.44
C ASN A 349 -13.64 -10.30 13.42
N ALA A 350 -13.61 -9.28 12.55
CA ALA A 350 -12.54 -9.07 11.58
C ALA A 350 -11.20 -8.76 12.27
N VAL A 351 -11.19 -7.83 13.22
CA VAL A 351 -9.99 -7.42 13.97
C VAL A 351 -9.45 -8.57 14.83
N GLU A 352 -10.31 -9.30 15.55
CA GLU A 352 -9.92 -10.47 16.32
C GLU A 352 -9.35 -11.57 15.41
N SER A 353 -9.98 -11.82 14.25
CA SER A 353 -9.49 -12.77 13.25
C SER A 353 -8.12 -12.39 12.70
N LEU A 354 -7.92 -11.12 12.33
CA LEU A 354 -6.67 -10.63 11.76
C LEU A 354 -5.54 -10.66 12.81
N GLN A 355 -5.84 -10.36 14.08
CA GLN A 355 -4.90 -10.49 15.20
C GLN A 355 -4.39 -11.93 15.38
N LEU A 356 -5.19 -12.97 15.05
CA LEU A 356 -4.72 -14.36 15.12
C LEU A 356 -3.56 -14.62 14.15
N ASN A 357 -3.54 -13.91 13.02
CA ASN A 357 -2.52 -14.02 11.99
C ASN A 357 -1.34 -13.06 12.21
N ASP A 358 -1.55 -11.99 12.97
CA ASP A 358 -0.55 -10.98 13.29
C ASP A 358 -0.40 -10.79 14.81
N PRO A 359 0.44 -11.61 15.48
CA PRO A 359 0.63 -11.54 16.92
C PRO A 359 1.39 -10.28 17.36
N SER A 360 1.92 -9.48 16.44
CA SER A 360 2.58 -8.20 16.76
C SER A 360 1.58 -7.09 17.07
N VAL A 361 0.30 -7.28 16.71
CA VAL A 361 -0.79 -6.35 16.97
C VAL A 361 -1.37 -6.56 18.36
N ILE A 362 -1.32 -5.52 19.20
CA ILE A 362 -1.90 -5.55 20.54
C ILE A 362 -3.22 -4.78 20.56
N LEU A 363 -4.31 -5.47 20.90
CA LEU A 363 -5.64 -4.87 21.06
C LEU A 363 -5.94 -4.58 22.53
N GLN A 364 -6.38 -3.36 22.81
CA GLN A 364 -6.95 -2.97 24.10
C GLN A 364 -8.31 -2.35 23.87
N MET A 365 -9.33 -2.76 24.62
CA MET A 365 -10.67 -2.16 24.51
C MET A 365 -10.61 -0.67 24.83
N ASP A 366 -11.20 0.16 23.97
CA ASP A 366 -11.27 1.60 24.16
C ASP A 366 -12.66 2.12 23.79
N SER A 367 -12.99 3.32 24.22
CA SER A 367 -14.26 3.96 23.87
C SER A 367 -14.06 5.43 23.59
N SER A 368 -14.75 5.90 22.56
CA SER A 368 -14.78 7.29 22.11
C SER A 368 -16.16 7.88 22.33
N VAL A 369 -16.23 9.16 22.66
CA VAL A 369 -17.48 9.92 22.73
C VAL A 369 -18.08 10.10 21.33
N VAL A 370 -17.21 10.13 20.31
CA VAL A 370 -17.58 10.36 18.90
C VAL A 370 -17.93 9.06 18.20
N PHE A 371 -17.05 8.06 18.26
CA PHE A 371 -17.18 6.83 17.48
C PHE A 371 -17.79 5.65 18.27
N GLY A 372 -18.01 5.82 19.58
CA GLY A 372 -18.52 4.74 20.42
C GLY A 372 -17.44 3.73 20.79
N GLN A 373 -17.79 2.44 20.84
CA GLN A 373 -16.87 1.38 21.25
C GLN A 373 -15.87 1.05 20.14
N GLY A 374 -14.63 0.76 20.51
CA GLY A 374 -13.57 0.36 19.60
C GLY A 374 -12.35 -0.18 20.34
N TRP A 375 -11.17 -0.02 19.74
CA TRP A 375 -9.92 -0.52 20.29
C TRP A 375 -8.82 0.53 20.23
N ARG A 376 -7.95 0.54 21.23
CA ARG A 376 -6.60 1.07 21.12
C ARG A 376 -5.73 -0.05 20.61
N VAL A 377 -5.17 0.13 19.42
CA VAL A 377 -4.37 -0.87 18.72
C VAL A 377 -2.91 -0.42 18.70
N GLY A 378 -2.01 -1.32 19.12
CA GLY A 378 -0.57 -1.15 19.02
C GLY A 378 -0.02 -1.83 17.78
N PHE A 379 0.82 -1.12 17.03
CA PHE A 379 1.50 -1.54 15.81
C PHE A 379 3.02 -1.36 15.94
N VAL A 380 3.76 -2.07 15.09
CA VAL A 380 5.23 -1.99 15.02
C VAL A 380 5.70 -0.69 14.35
N GLY A 381 4.88 -0.14 13.45
CA GLY A 381 5.14 1.09 12.72
C GLY A 381 3.91 1.55 11.93
N ASN A 382 4.06 2.67 11.20
CA ASN A 382 2.96 3.27 10.45
C ASN A 382 2.56 2.42 9.23
N LEU A 383 3.52 1.83 8.51
CA LEU A 383 3.20 0.99 7.35
C LEU A 383 2.44 -0.24 7.82
N HIS A 384 2.85 -0.83 8.95
CA HIS A 384 2.12 -1.94 9.54
C HIS A 384 0.67 -1.55 9.89
N MET A 385 0.43 -0.38 10.50
CA MET A 385 -0.94 0.12 10.74
C MET A 385 -1.76 0.25 9.46
N GLU A 386 -1.18 0.80 8.38
CA GLU A 386 -1.88 0.97 7.11
C GLU A 386 -2.20 -0.37 6.43
N VAL A 387 -1.25 -1.29 6.42
CA VAL A 387 -1.43 -2.65 5.90
C VAL A 387 -2.54 -3.35 6.68
N PHE A 388 -2.54 -3.25 8.00
CA PHE A 388 -3.59 -3.83 8.83
C PHE A 388 -4.97 -3.27 8.46
N GLY A 389 -5.08 -1.95 8.28
CA GLY A 389 -6.31 -1.29 7.84
C GLY A 389 -6.77 -1.75 6.45
N GLN A 390 -5.86 -1.87 5.48
CA GLN A 390 -6.18 -2.36 4.13
C GLN A 390 -6.61 -3.83 4.13
N ARG A 391 -5.98 -4.66 4.97
CA ARG A 391 -6.37 -6.07 5.10
C ARG A 391 -7.78 -6.23 5.70
N LEU A 392 -8.18 -5.37 6.65
CA LEU A 392 -9.57 -5.35 7.12
C LEU A 392 -10.57 -5.04 5.99
N GLU A 393 -10.23 -4.10 5.13
CA GLU A 393 -11.09 -3.74 3.98
C GLU A 393 -11.11 -4.84 2.92
N GLN A 394 -9.95 -5.38 2.53
CA GLN A 394 -9.82 -6.34 1.43
C GLN A 394 -10.24 -7.75 1.83
N GLU A 395 -9.81 -8.25 2.99
CA GLU A 395 -10.07 -9.63 3.43
C GLU A 395 -11.44 -9.77 4.09
N HIS A 396 -11.89 -8.76 4.84
CA HIS A 396 -13.12 -8.82 5.62
C HIS A 396 -14.23 -7.89 5.11
N GLY A 397 -13.95 -6.96 4.19
CA GLY A 397 -14.95 -6.01 3.70
C GLY A 397 -15.37 -4.95 4.73
N GLU A 398 -14.60 -4.78 5.80
CA GLU A 398 -14.94 -3.90 6.92
C GLU A 398 -14.08 -2.63 6.88
N LEU A 399 -14.75 -1.47 6.94
CA LEU A 399 -14.08 -0.17 6.95
C LEU A 399 -13.86 0.30 8.39
N ALA A 400 -12.60 0.55 8.74
CA ALA A 400 -12.23 1.05 10.06
C ALA A 400 -11.71 2.50 9.99
N VAL A 401 -12.06 3.28 11.01
CA VAL A 401 -11.51 4.61 11.26
C VAL A 401 -10.29 4.48 12.17
N PHE A 402 -9.14 4.93 11.67
CA PHE A 402 -7.92 5.07 12.47
C PHE A 402 -7.75 6.52 12.90
N THR A 403 -7.56 6.75 14.20
CA THR A 403 -7.18 8.07 14.72
C THR A 403 -5.72 8.39 14.35
N SER A 404 -5.29 9.63 14.58
CA SER A 404 -3.87 9.97 14.44
C SER A 404 -2.99 9.06 15.31
N PRO A 405 -1.86 8.56 14.78
CA PRO A 405 -0.97 7.69 15.52
C PRO A 405 -0.32 8.46 16.70
N SER A 406 -0.12 7.76 17.81
CA SER A 406 0.54 8.25 19.02
C SER A 406 1.62 7.27 19.48
N VAL A 407 2.48 7.74 20.38
CA VAL A 407 3.49 6.91 21.06
C VAL A 407 3.13 6.77 22.53
N LYS A 408 3.68 5.73 23.16
CA LYS A 408 3.56 5.50 24.60
C LYS A 408 4.56 6.36 25.36
N TYR A 409 4.08 7.30 26.17
CA TYR A 409 4.88 8.02 27.14
C TYR A 409 4.84 7.31 28.50
N LEU A 410 5.85 7.51 29.33
CA LEU A 410 5.85 7.07 30.72
C LEU A 410 5.86 8.30 31.63
N ALA A 411 5.22 8.21 32.79
CA ALA A 411 5.35 9.22 33.84
C ALA A 411 5.76 8.55 35.14
N ASP A 412 6.88 9.01 35.70
CA ASP A 412 7.37 8.57 36.99
C ASP A 412 6.59 9.32 38.07
N ILE A 413 5.92 8.60 38.96
CA ILE A 413 5.09 9.16 40.03
C ILE A 413 5.96 9.39 41.28
N VAL A 414 5.75 10.54 41.92
CA VAL A 414 6.43 10.93 43.16
C VAL A 414 6.36 9.79 44.17
N ASP A 415 7.48 9.55 44.87
CA ASP A 415 7.62 8.46 45.83
C ASP A 415 6.88 8.75 47.14
N ASN A 416 5.55 8.63 47.06
CA ASN A 416 4.63 8.79 48.17
C ASN A 416 3.56 7.70 48.08
N GLU A 417 3.59 6.77 49.04
CA GLU A 417 2.65 5.64 49.07
C GLU A 417 1.18 6.07 49.05
N GLY A 418 0.85 7.19 49.70
CA GLY A 418 -0.52 7.69 49.76
C GLY A 418 -1.02 8.15 48.38
N ILE A 419 -0.16 8.81 47.60
CA ILE A 419 -0.47 9.28 46.24
C ILE A 419 -0.56 8.08 45.29
N ARG A 420 0.44 7.17 45.33
CA ARG A 420 0.47 5.97 44.49
C ARG A 420 -0.76 5.09 44.73
N LYS A 421 -1.05 4.71 45.97
CA LYS A 421 -2.18 3.81 46.30
C LYS A 421 -3.54 4.44 46.03
N ARG A 422 -3.74 5.74 46.33
CA ARG A 422 -5.06 6.39 46.20
C ARG A 422 -5.40 6.84 44.77
N ARG A 423 -4.41 7.28 43.98
CA ARG A 423 -4.66 7.91 42.67
C ARG A 423 -4.08 7.15 41.48
N HIS A 424 -3.06 6.33 41.68
CA HIS A 424 -2.36 5.61 40.60
C HIS A 424 -2.29 4.11 40.84
N LYS A 425 -3.26 3.53 41.57
CA LYS A 425 -3.39 2.08 41.80
C LYS A 425 -2.13 1.39 42.35
N GLY A 426 -1.31 2.13 43.11
CA GLY A 426 -0.05 1.66 43.68
C GLY A 426 1.15 1.67 42.72
N GLN A 427 0.98 2.15 41.48
CA GLN A 427 2.03 2.14 40.48
C GLN A 427 3.03 3.29 40.69
N SER A 428 4.32 2.99 40.59
CA SER A 428 5.40 3.98 40.61
C SER A 428 5.61 4.66 39.25
N GLN A 429 5.16 4.03 38.18
CA GLN A 429 5.22 4.53 36.82
C GLN A 429 3.89 4.26 36.14
N ILE A 430 3.36 5.26 35.44
CA ILE A 430 2.13 5.15 34.66
C ILE A 430 2.43 5.27 33.17
N GLU A 431 1.64 4.59 32.35
CA GLU A 431 1.72 4.63 30.90
C GLU A 431 0.69 5.63 30.37
N ILE A 432 1.10 6.49 29.44
CA ILE A 432 0.24 7.52 28.85
C ILE A 432 0.24 7.31 27.33
N CYS A 433 -0.87 6.80 26.81
CA CYS A 433 -1.04 6.54 25.37
C CYS A 433 -2.03 7.51 24.71
N LYS A 434 -3.01 7.99 25.48
CA LYS A 434 -4.00 8.99 25.04
C LYS A 434 -4.01 10.23 25.93
N PRO A 435 -4.52 11.38 25.42
CA PRO A 435 -4.66 12.60 26.22
C PRO A 435 -5.46 12.41 27.52
N SER A 436 -6.42 11.49 27.55
CA SER A 436 -7.23 11.20 28.75
C SER A 436 -6.45 10.44 29.83
N ASP A 437 -5.36 9.75 29.50
CA ASP A 437 -4.48 9.09 30.47
C ASP A 437 -3.55 10.08 31.17
N PHE A 438 -3.45 11.31 30.65
CA PHE A 438 -2.57 12.33 31.21
C PHE A 438 -2.99 12.65 32.66
N PRO A 439 -2.06 12.58 33.62
CA PRO A 439 -2.40 12.76 35.03
C PRO A 439 -3.00 14.16 35.30
N GLU A 440 -4.18 14.18 35.92
CA GLU A 440 -4.94 15.41 36.19
C GLU A 440 -4.23 16.36 37.16
N VAL A 441 -3.37 15.81 38.03
CA VAL A 441 -2.62 16.53 39.05
C VAL A 441 -1.14 16.51 38.66
N PRO A 442 -0.61 17.59 38.03
CA PRO A 442 0.77 17.62 37.58
C PRO A 442 1.81 17.47 38.69
N THR A 443 1.45 17.83 39.94
CA THR A 443 2.35 17.69 41.11
C THR A 443 2.60 16.25 41.52
N ASP A 444 1.77 15.31 41.06
CA ASP A 444 1.93 13.88 41.37
C ASP A 444 3.02 13.24 40.49
N VAL A 445 3.48 13.95 39.43
CA VAL A 445 4.48 13.48 38.47
C VAL A 445 5.84 14.09 38.76
N LEU A 446 6.86 13.24 38.89
CA LEU A 446 8.26 13.65 39.02
C LEU A 446 8.83 14.10 37.66
N ARG A 447 8.61 13.28 36.62
CA ARG A 447 9.07 13.54 35.25
C ARG A 447 8.27 12.70 34.25
N PHE A 448 8.24 13.18 33.01
CA PHE A 448 7.72 12.42 31.87
C PHE A 448 8.89 11.87 31.07
N LEU A 449 8.71 10.69 30.49
CA LEU A 449 9.67 10.04 29.63
C LEU A 449 9.04 9.83 28.26
N GLU A 450 9.75 10.22 27.20
CA GLU A 450 9.38 9.95 25.82
C GLU A 450 10.25 8.83 25.23
N PRO A 451 9.70 8.01 24.32
CA PRO A 451 10.46 6.97 23.65
C PRO A 451 11.40 7.58 22.60
N MET A 452 12.63 7.07 22.56
CA MET A 452 13.71 7.50 21.67
C MET A 452 14.05 6.39 20.68
N SER A 453 14.54 6.78 19.50
CA SER A 453 14.98 5.83 18.48
C SER A 453 16.32 6.25 17.89
N LEU A 454 17.20 5.25 17.70
CA LEU A 454 18.43 5.38 16.93
C LEU A 454 18.08 5.28 15.45
N VAL A 455 18.25 6.38 14.73
CA VAL A 455 17.96 6.51 13.31
C VAL A 455 19.27 6.45 12.52
N SER A 456 19.30 5.63 11.48
CA SER A 456 20.38 5.55 10.50
C SER A 456 19.86 5.96 9.12
N ILE A 457 20.45 7.02 8.55
CA ILE A 457 20.09 7.53 7.22
C ILE A 457 21.28 7.35 6.29
N VAL A 458 21.10 6.65 5.18
CA VAL A 458 22.12 6.56 4.12
C VAL A 458 21.69 7.46 2.97
N THR A 459 22.58 8.35 2.55
CA THR A 459 22.23 9.38 1.56
C THR A 459 23.45 9.93 0.85
N PRO A 460 23.29 10.48 -0.37
CA PRO A 460 24.34 11.28 -0.99
C PRO A 460 24.73 12.50 -0.14
N ALA A 461 26.04 12.81 -0.12
CA ALA A 461 26.62 13.90 0.68
C ALA A 461 26.03 15.28 0.36
N GLU A 462 25.52 15.47 -0.87
CA GLU A 462 24.85 16.70 -1.30
C GLU A 462 23.59 17.04 -0.50
N TYR A 463 22.91 16.05 0.09
CA TYR A 463 21.68 16.26 0.87
C TYR A 463 21.94 16.48 2.36
N PHE A 464 23.20 16.38 2.82
CA PHE A 464 23.56 16.42 4.23
C PHE A 464 22.91 17.59 4.98
N SER A 465 23.06 18.83 4.49
CA SER A 465 22.55 20.02 5.17
C SER A 465 21.02 20.06 5.28
N ASN A 466 20.30 19.50 4.30
CA ASN A 466 18.84 19.43 4.34
C ASN A 466 18.37 18.42 5.38
N ILE A 467 19.05 17.27 5.46
CA ILE A 467 18.75 16.20 6.42
C ILE A 467 19.11 16.65 7.83
N GLU A 468 20.27 17.30 8.00
CA GLU A 468 20.70 17.85 9.29
C GLU A 468 19.65 18.81 9.85
N ARG A 469 19.15 19.74 9.03
CA ARG A 469 18.06 20.66 9.42
C ARG A 469 16.77 19.90 9.76
N LEU A 470 16.42 18.86 8.99
CA LEU A 470 15.23 18.05 9.25
C LEU A 470 15.33 17.34 10.61
N CYS A 471 16.46 16.70 10.90
CA CYS A 471 16.71 16.02 12.16
C CYS A 471 16.76 17.00 13.35
N GLN A 472 17.39 18.17 13.19
CA GLN A 472 17.41 19.23 14.22
C GLN A 472 15.99 19.74 14.53
N ASN A 473 15.17 20.00 13.51
CA ASN A 473 13.78 20.41 13.69
C ASN A 473 12.96 19.33 14.40
N ALA A 474 13.31 18.06 14.21
CA ALA A 474 12.73 16.91 14.89
C ALA A 474 13.37 16.64 16.28
N ARG A 475 14.09 17.61 16.86
CA ARG A 475 14.74 17.51 18.19
C ARG A 475 15.79 16.39 18.28
N GLY A 476 16.42 16.07 17.15
CA GLY A 476 17.43 15.02 17.06
C GLY A 476 18.77 15.43 17.64
N GLU A 477 19.47 14.44 18.18
CA GLU A 477 20.87 14.54 18.59
C GLU A 477 21.76 13.80 17.61
N VAL A 478 22.84 14.45 17.19
CA VAL A 478 23.85 13.83 16.34
C VAL A 478 24.64 12.81 17.15
N LEU A 479 24.82 11.60 16.60
CA LEU A 479 25.68 10.58 17.19
C LEU A 479 26.96 10.41 16.37
N GLU A 480 26.80 10.04 15.10
CA GLU A 480 27.93 9.67 14.23
C GLU A 480 27.62 10.04 12.77
N THR A 481 28.66 10.36 12.01
CA THR A 481 28.59 10.55 10.56
C THR A 481 29.78 9.86 9.92
N THR A 482 29.51 8.88 9.06
CA THR A 482 30.54 8.10 8.36
C THR A 482 30.33 8.19 6.86
N TYR A 483 31.42 8.21 6.09
CA TYR A 483 31.35 8.15 4.63
C TYR A 483 31.44 6.70 4.19
N ILE A 484 30.54 6.27 3.30
CA ILE A 484 30.64 4.97 2.62
C ILE A 484 31.62 5.10 1.47
N ASP A 485 31.47 6.17 0.69
CA ASP A 485 32.30 6.50 -0.46
C ASP A 485 32.41 8.03 -0.61
N GLU A 486 33.06 8.52 -1.66
CA GLU A 486 33.23 9.97 -1.92
C GLU A 486 31.91 10.74 -2.04
N LYS A 487 30.81 10.07 -2.38
CA LYS A 487 29.51 10.70 -2.69
C LYS A 487 28.41 10.35 -1.70
N ARG A 488 28.55 9.32 -0.86
CA ARG A 488 27.49 8.83 0.04
C ARG A 488 27.98 8.69 1.48
N MET A 489 27.08 8.97 2.41
CA MET A 489 27.33 8.98 3.84
C MET A 489 26.21 8.27 4.62
N ILE A 490 26.56 7.78 5.81
CA ILE A 490 25.65 7.27 6.83
C ILE A 490 25.61 8.30 7.95
N LEU A 491 24.39 8.73 8.28
CA LEU A 491 24.09 9.64 9.36
C LEU A 491 23.39 8.88 10.48
N ARG A 492 23.99 8.85 11.66
CA ARG A 492 23.38 8.26 12.86
C ARG A 492 22.92 9.36 13.80
N TRP A 493 21.62 9.35 14.09
CA TRP A 493 20.95 10.32 14.93
C TRP A 493 20.12 9.62 15.99
N ARG A 494 19.95 10.27 17.13
CA ARG A 494 18.97 9.88 18.13
C ARG A 494 17.78 10.83 18.01
N LEU A 495 16.60 10.31 17.71
CA LEU A 495 15.39 11.08 17.48
C LEU A 495 14.25 10.60 18.38
N PRO A 496 13.40 11.49 18.92
CA PRO A 496 12.17 11.09 19.60
C PRO A 496 11.22 10.39 18.63
N LEU A 497 10.67 9.24 19.02
CA LEU A 497 9.83 8.43 18.13
C LEU A 497 8.59 9.20 17.64
N VAL A 498 8.01 10.07 18.46
CA VAL A 498 6.83 10.89 18.08
C VAL A 498 7.11 11.80 16.88
N GLU A 499 8.33 12.28 16.72
CA GLU A 499 8.69 13.17 15.61
C GLU A 499 8.94 12.36 14.33
N ILE A 500 9.36 11.09 14.46
CA ILE A 500 9.57 10.17 13.34
C ILE A 500 8.22 9.73 12.74
N ILE A 501 7.26 9.36 13.60
CA ILE A 501 5.96 8.84 13.13
C ILE A 501 5.09 9.89 12.44
N VAL A 502 5.39 11.19 12.62
CA VAL A 502 4.62 12.31 12.01
C VAL A 502 5.38 12.90 10.82
N ASP A 503 5.07 12.42 9.62
CA ASP A 503 5.55 12.91 8.31
C ASP A 503 7.09 12.97 8.14
N PHE A 504 7.89 12.40 9.05
CA PHE A 504 9.35 12.52 8.96
C PHE A 504 9.88 11.83 7.71
N PHE A 505 9.42 10.61 7.46
CA PHE A 505 9.83 9.81 6.32
C PHE A 505 9.46 10.48 4.99
N ASP A 506 8.27 11.07 4.91
CA ASP A 506 7.82 11.81 3.72
C ASP A 506 8.67 13.05 3.48
N LYS A 507 8.96 13.83 4.55
CA LYS A 507 9.86 14.99 4.47
C LYS A 507 11.26 14.55 4.05
N LEU A 508 11.76 13.43 4.57
CA LEU A 508 13.08 12.89 4.23
C LEU A 508 13.13 12.50 2.75
N LYS A 509 12.17 11.72 2.25
CA LYS A 509 12.07 11.36 0.83
C LYS A 509 11.95 12.60 -0.06
N LEU A 510 11.11 13.57 0.30
CA LEU A 510 10.93 14.80 -0.48
C LEU A 510 12.20 15.66 -0.55
N THR A 511 12.89 15.84 0.56
CA THR A 511 14.12 16.67 0.66
C THR A 511 15.33 16.04 -0.03
N THR A 512 15.30 14.72 -0.22
CA THR A 512 16.39 13.94 -0.80
C THR A 512 16.05 13.41 -2.19
N SER A 513 14.93 13.83 -2.78
CA SER A 513 14.41 13.30 -4.06
C SER A 513 14.26 11.77 -4.07
N GLY A 514 14.08 11.15 -2.91
CA GLY A 514 14.00 9.71 -2.73
C GLY A 514 15.34 8.98 -2.61
N PHE A 515 16.49 9.68 -2.65
CA PHE A 515 17.82 9.05 -2.56
C PHE A 515 18.25 8.65 -1.15
N ALA A 516 17.56 9.12 -0.11
CA ALA A 516 17.86 8.69 1.25
C ALA A 516 17.12 7.40 1.62
N SER A 517 17.86 6.43 2.14
CA SER A 517 17.29 5.30 2.86
C SER A 517 17.35 5.52 4.37
N PHE A 518 16.35 4.99 5.07
CA PHE A 518 16.10 5.24 6.49
C PHE A 518 15.93 3.90 7.21
N ASP A 519 16.53 3.77 8.38
CA ASP A 519 16.36 2.66 9.31
C ASP A 519 16.27 3.19 10.74
N GLN A 520 15.54 2.48 11.61
CA GLN A 520 15.39 2.87 13.02
C GLN A 520 15.48 1.67 13.97
N LYS A 521 16.03 1.91 15.16
CA LYS A 521 16.09 0.97 16.27
C LYS A 521 15.60 1.63 17.56
N ASP A 522 14.99 0.85 18.44
CA ASP A 522 14.59 1.31 19.77
C ASP A 522 15.82 1.75 20.58
N ASP A 523 15.71 2.89 21.28
CA ASP A 523 16.75 3.45 22.16
C ASP A 523 16.20 3.76 23.57
N GLY A 524 15.12 3.09 23.96
CA GLY A 524 14.51 3.25 25.27
C GLY A 524 13.86 4.62 25.47
N TYR A 525 13.92 5.11 26.71
CA TYR A 525 13.15 6.27 27.15
C TYR A 525 14.04 7.39 27.67
N ARG A 526 13.61 8.63 27.46
CA ARG A 526 14.33 9.83 27.92
C ARG A 526 13.40 10.88 28.51
N ASP A 527 13.92 11.59 29.52
CA ASP A 527 13.26 12.73 30.15
C ASP A 527 12.78 13.77 29.13
N CYS A 528 11.50 14.10 29.19
CA CYS A 528 10.86 15.09 28.33
C CYS A 528 9.91 15.99 29.13
N ARG A 529 9.64 17.18 28.59
CA ARG A 529 8.57 18.05 29.10
C ARG A 529 7.33 17.85 28.24
N LEU A 530 6.36 17.11 28.76
CA LEU A 530 5.11 16.80 28.07
C LEU A 530 3.99 17.78 28.50
N GLU A 531 3.24 18.31 27.53
CA GLU A 531 2.05 19.14 27.76
C GLU A 531 0.85 18.57 27.00
N LYS A 532 -0.31 18.53 27.67
CA LYS A 532 -1.60 18.16 27.08
C LYS A 532 -2.25 19.37 26.42
N ILE A 533 -2.57 19.28 25.13
CA ILE A 533 -3.40 20.25 24.41
C ILE A 533 -4.85 19.76 24.47
N CYS A 534 -5.72 20.52 25.12
CA CYS A 534 -7.15 20.24 25.24
C CYS A 534 -7.93 21.05 24.19
N ILE A 535 -8.61 20.38 23.27
CA ILE A 535 -9.46 21.03 22.26
C ILE A 535 -10.90 21.08 22.75
N PHE A 536 -11.54 22.23 22.57
CA PHE A 536 -12.96 22.42 22.85
C PHE A 536 -13.67 23.00 21.64
N VAL A 537 -14.89 22.50 21.40
CA VAL A 537 -15.81 23.03 20.41
C VAL A 537 -17.09 23.45 21.14
N ASN A 538 -17.45 24.73 21.04
CA ASN A 538 -18.55 25.33 21.80
C ASN A 538 -18.48 25.02 23.30
N ASP A 539 -17.28 25.18 23.88
CA ASP A 539 -16.98 24.93 25.29
C ASP A 539 -17.11 23.48 25.77
N LYS A 540 -17.42 22.54 24.88
CA LYS A 540 -17.36 21.10 25.17
C LYS A 540 -15.97 20.55 24.82
N PRO A 541 -15.27 19.90 25.76
CA PRO A 541 -13.99 19.25 25.48
C PRO A 541 -14.22 18.06 24.52
N ILE A 542 -13.32 17.90 23.55
CA ILE A 542 -13.27 16.74 22.66
C ILE A 542 -11.90 16.11 22.82
N ASP A 543 -11.87 14.97 23.51
CA ASP A 543 -10.63 14.27 23.86
C ASP A 543 -9.95 13.68 22.61
N GLU A 544 -10.72 13.26 21.61
CA GLU A 544 -10.21 12.67 20.36
C GLU A 544 -9.45 13.69 19.48
N LEU A 545 -9.76 14.98 19.64
CA LEU A 545 -9.05 16.08 18.98
C LEU A 545 -7.92 16.63 19.83
N SER A 546 -7.86 16.24 21.11
CA SER A 546 -6.81 16.65 22.03
C SER A 546 -5.53 15.88 21.71
N ALA A 547 -4.38 16.46 22.06
CA ALA A 547 -3.08 15.90 21.69
C ALA A 547 -2.06 16.04 22.82
N LEU A 548 -1.10 15.11 22.85
CA LEU A 548 0.08 15.21 23.68
C LEU A 548 1.22 15.80 22.85
N CYS A 549 1.98 16.71 23.43
CA CYS A 549 3.10 17.34 22.72
C CYS A 549 4.22 17.78 23.64
N PRO A 550 5.46 17.88 23.13
CA PRO A 550 6.54 18.54 23.85
C PRO A 550 6.20 20.01 24.15
N GLY A 551 6.45 20.46 25.37
CA GLY A 551 6.05 21.79 25.85
C GLY A 551 6.63 22.96 25.05
N VAL A 552 7.78 22.77 24.40
CA VAL A 552 8.40 23.79 23.53
C VAL A 552 7.50 24.13 22.34
N ASN A 553 6.81 23.13 21.78
CA ASN A 553 6.02 23.25 20.55
C ASN A 553 4.52 23.41 20.83
N ALA A 554 4.09 23.29 22.08
CA ALA A 554 2.68 23.19 22.47
C ALA A 554 1.83 24.37 21.97
N LYS A 555 2.32 25.61 22.08
CA LYS A 555 1.57 26.81 21.63
C LYS A 555 1.40 26.86 20.12
N ALA A 556 2.46 26.56 19.37
CA ALA A 556 2.43 26.57 17.91
C ALA A 556 1.50 25.47 17.38
N LYS A 557 1.63 24.25 17.93
CA LYS A 557 0.79 23.10 17.57
C LYS A 557 -0.68 23.33 17.92
N ALA A 558 -0.99 23.92 19.08
CA ALA A 558 -2.35 24.29 19.45
C ALA A 558 -2.98 25.29 18.46
N ALA A 559 -2.22 26.28 18.00
CA ALA A 559 -2.69 27.24 17.00
C ALA A 559 -2.92 26.59 15.62
N GLU A 560 -2.06 25.65 15.24
CA GLU A 560 -2.20 24.88 13.99
C GLU A 560 -3.44 23.99 14.01
N ILE A 561 -3.67 23.24 15.09
CA ILE A 561 -4.86 22.36 15.24
C ILE A 561 -6.13 23.20 15.15
N VAL A 562 -6.21 24.33 15.88
CA VAL A 562 -7.38 25.22 15.83
C VAL A 562 -7.59 25.81 14.44
N LYS A 563 -6.51 26.12 13.71
CA LYS A 563 -6.60 26.60 12.33
C LYS A 563 -7.18 25.52 11.42
N LYS A 564 -6.60 24.32 11.40
CA LYS A 564 -7.07 23.20 10.56
C LYS A 564 -8.53 22.86 10.84
N LEU A 565 -8.90 22.72 12.11
CA LEU A 565 -10.29 22.46 12.50
C LEU A 565 -11.25 23.57 12.05
N ALA A 566 -10.86 24.84 12.20
CA ALA A 566 -11.72 25.95 11.80
C ALA A 566 -11.88 26.09 10.27
N ASP A 567 -10.88 25.64 9.50
CA ASP A 567 -10.91 25.70 8.04
C ASP A 567 -11.73 24.52 7.45
N GLU A 568 -11.79 23.38 8.14
CA GLU A 568 -12.49 22.17 7.68
C GLU A 568 -13.94 22.04 8.21
N ILE A 569 -14.25 22.56 9.41
CA ILE A 569 -15.62 22.52 9.94
C ILE A 569 -16.53 23.38 9.04
N PRO A 570 -17.58 22.81 8.43
CA PRO A 570 -18.47 23.55 7.56
C PRO A 570 -19.23 24.65 8.32
N GLN A 571 -19.64 25.70 7.60
CA GLN A 571 -20.44 26.75 8.22
C GLN A 571 -21.83 26.23 8.59
N HIS A 572 -22.22 26.39 9.85
CA HIS A 572 -23.55 26.04 10.34
C HIS A 572 -24.46 27.28 10.44
N GLN A 573 -25.74 27.05 10.76
CA GLN A 573 -26.70 28.14 11.01
C GLN A 573 -26.37 28.94 12.29
N PHE A 574 -25.55 28.39 13.19
CA PHE A 574 -25.07 29.04 14.41
C PHE A 574 -23.55 29.23 14.40
N GLU A 575 -23.03 30.10 15.26
CA GLU A 575 -21.59 30.37 15.39
C GLU A 575 -20.93 29.22 16.14
N VAL A 576 -19.84 28.68 15.58
CA VAL A 576 -19.05 27.63 16.19
C VAL A 576 -17.74 28.22 16.69
N MET A 577 -17.44 28.01 17.97
CA MET A 577 -16.17 28.41 18.58
C MET A 577 -15.28 27.19 18.75
N VAL A 578 -14.09 27.22 18.16
CA VAL A 578 -13.03 26.23 18.39
C VAL A 578 -11.96 26.89 19.24
N LYS A 579 -11.62 26.31 20.39
CA LYS A 579 -10.57 26.80 21.29
C LYS A 579 -9.63 25.67 21.71
N ALA A 580 -8.37 26.00 21.92
CA ALA A 580 -7.36 25.10 22.48
C ALA A 580 -6.80 25.68 23.78
N CYS A 581 -6.72 24.84 24.81
CA CYS A 581 -6.12 25.15 26.11
C CYS A 581 -4.93 24.22 26.38
N LEU A 582 -4.01 24.63 27.26
CA LEU A 582 -2.87 23.80 27.67
C LEU A 582 -3.07 23.30 29.11
N GLY A 583 -2.92 21.99 29.30
CA GLY A 583 -3.10 21.32 30.58
C GLY A 583 -4.50 21.56 31.17
N THR A 584 -4.52 21.92 32.45
CA THR A 584 -5.73 22.28 33.20
C THR A 584 -6.08 23.78 33.11
N ALA A 585 -5.34 24.56 32.33
CA ALA A 585 -5.60 26.00 32.21
C ALA A 585 -6.93 26.26 31.51
N SER A 586 -7.76 27.13 32.08
CA SER A 586 -9.01 27.58 31.45
C SER A 586 -8.79 28.61 30.34
N LYS A 587 -7.60 29.24 30.30
CA LYS A 587 -7.26 30.27 29.33
C LYS A 587 -6.91 29.63 27.98
N ALA A 588 -7.65 30.02 26.95
CA ALA A 588 -7.38 29.59 25.58
C ALA A 588 -6.02 30.16 25.09
N VAL A 589 -5.19 29.28 24.56
CA VAL A 589 -3.92 29.62 23.89
C VAL A 589 -4.17 29.98 22.43
N ALA A 590 -5.11 29.31 21.79
CA ALA A 590 -5.59 29.63 20.46
C ALA A 590 -7.12 29.48 20.40
N GLN A 591 -7.78 30.36 19.65
CA GLN A 591 -9.22 30.27 19.40
C GLN A 591 -9.57 30.82 18.03
N ARG A 592 -10.54 30.19 17.36
CA ARG A 592 -11.12 30.67 16.12
C ARG A 592 -12.64 30.55 16.15
N LYS A 593 -13.31 31.51 15.50
CA LYS A 593 -14.76 31.59 15.40
C LYS A 593 -15.18 31.38 13.96
N ILE A 594 -15.99 30.35 13.74
CA ILE A 594 -16.58 30.04 12.44
C ILE A 594 -17.91 30.80 12.36
N LYS A 595 -18.03 31.64 11.33
CA LYS A 595 -19.22 32.50 11.18
C LYS A 595 -20.45 31.67 10.83
N ALA A 596 -21.56 31.99 11.47
CA ALA A 596 -22.86 31.42 11.16
C ALA A 596 -23.33 31.85 9.76
N MET A 597 -23.86 30.91 8.96
CA MET A 597 -24.50 31.18 7.66
C MET A 597 -25.55 32.29 7.77
N LYS A 598 -25.42 33.36 6.99
CA LYS A 598 -26.37 34.49 7.01
C LYS A 598 -27.22 34.46 5.75
N LYS A 599 -28.54 34.45 5.94
CA LYS A 599 -29.47 34.80 4.87
C LYS A 599 -29.38 36.29 4.59
N ASP A 600 -29.13 36.66 3.33
CA ASP A 600 -29.18 38.05 2.88
C ASP A 600 -30.64 38.48 2.69
N PHE A 601 -31.00 39.60 3.33
CA PHE A 601 -32.34 40.19 3.27
C PHE A 601 -32.40 41.44 2.38
N THR A 602 -31.26 41.94 1.89
CA THR A 602 -31.18 43.20 1.14
C THR A 602 -31.85 43.09 -0.24
N GLY A 603 -31.73 41.95 -0.93
CA GLY A 603 -32.34 41.74 -2.25
C GLY A 603 -33.86 41.49 -2.25
N VAL A 604 -34.46 41.16 -1.09
CA VAL A 604 -35.87 40.73 -0.99
C VAL A 604 -36.80 41.87 -0.55
N LEU A 605 -36.26 42.90 0.11
CA LEU A 605 -37.04 44.00 0.68
C LEU A 605 -37.15 45.17 -0.34
N LYS A 606 -38.37 45.50 -0.78
CA LYS A 606 -38.68 46.65 -1.65
C LYS A 606 -39.64 47.63 -0.94
N GLY A 607 -39.52 48.94 -1.21
CA GLY A 607 -40.46 50.00 -0.78
C GLY A 607 -39.94 50.94 0.33
N ASN A 608 -40.73 51.93 0.72
CA ASN A 608 -40.37 52.90 1.78
C ASN A 608 -40.44 52.22 3.17
N MET A 609 -39.45 52.46 4.05
CA MET A 609 -39.16 51.73 5.32
C MET A 609 -38.34 50.43 5.18
N VAL A 610 -37.38 50.38 4.25
CA VAL A 610 -36.42 49.25 4.14
C VAL A 610 -35.62 49.08 5.44
N ALA A 611 -35.17 50.17 6.06
CA ALA A 611 -34.31 50.13 7.24
C ALA A 611 -34.97 49.45 8.44
N ASP A 612 -36.21 49.81 8.78
CA ASP A 612 -36.92 49.25 9.94
C ASP A 612 -37.30 47.78 9.74
N ARG A 613 -37.69 47.39 8.52
CA ARG A 613 -38.04 46.01 8.18
C ARG A 613 -36.80 45.11 8.15
N LEU A 614 -35.69 45.62 7.61
CA LEU A 614 -34.39 44.95 7.65
C LEU A 614 -33.93 44.75 9.11
N GLY A 615 -34.04 45.79 9.95
CA GLY A 615 -33.74 45.71 11.37
C GLY A 615 -34.54 44.63 12.10
N LYS A 616 -35.86 44.54 11.86
CA LYS A 616 -36.71 43.48 12.43
C LYS A 616 -36.29 42.08 11.97
N LYS A 617 -36.00 41.89 10.67
CA LYS A 617 -35.57 40.58 10.13
C LYS A 617 -34.19 40.17 10.64
N LEU A 618 -33.26 41.11 10.77
CA LEU A 618 -31.94 40.87 11.37
C LEU A 618 -32.06 40.52 12.86
N LYS A 619 -32.95 41.18 13.60
CA LYS A 619 -33.23 40.86 15.01
C LYS A 619 -33.77 39.43 15.16
N HIS A 620 -34.78 39.07 14.37
CA HIS A 620 -35.31 37.69 14.36
C HIS A 620 -34.27 36.65 13.95
N GLN A 621 -33.42 36.95 12.97
CA GLN A 621 -32.33 36.06 12.57
C GLN A 621 -31.32 35.90 13.72
N ARG A 622 -30.97 36.97 14.43
CA ARG A 622 -30.06 36.91 15.57
C ARG A 622 -30.62 36.05 16.71
N GLU A 623 -31.86 36.29 17.12
CA GLU A 623 -32.54 35.52 18.17
C GLU A 623 -32.67 34.04 17.77
N GLY A 624 -33.02 33.76 16.50
CA GLY A 624 -33.07 32.39 15.99
C GLY A 624 -31.72 31.68 16.05
N LYS A 625 -30.62 32.38 15.73
CA LYS A 625 -29.26 31.83 15.81
C LYS A 625 -28.78 31.61 17.25
N GLU A 626 -29.11 32.50 18.17
CA GLU A 626 -28.80 32.31 19.60
C GLU A 626 -29.53 31.08 20.15
N ARG A 627 -30.81 30.88 19.77
CA ARG A 627 -31.56 29.67 20.12
C ARG A 627 -30.95 28.41 19.50
N LEU A 628 -30.55 28.47 18.23
CA LEU A 628 -29.88 27.35 17.56
C LEU A 628 -28.51 27.03 18.18
N LYS A 629 -27.80 28.01 18.75
CA LYS A 629 -26.53 27.77 19.46
C LYS A 629 -26.72 26.99 20.77
N LEU A 630 -27.83 27.24 21.48
CA LEU A 630 -28.13 26.56 22.74
C LEU A 630 -28.57 25.11 22.54
N VAL A 631 -29.32 24.84 21.46
CA VAL A 631 -29.89 23.50 21.15
C VAL A 631 -29.00 22.71 20.20
N GLY A 632 -28.18 23.39 19.39
CA GLY A 632 -27.35 22.80 18.36
C GLY A 632 -26.19 22.00 18.95
N THR A 633 -26.36 20.69 19.02
CA THR A 633 -25.26 19.76 19.19
C THR A 633 -24.61 19.58 17.83
N LEU A 634 -23.33 19.95 17.71
CA LEU A 634 -22.55 19.67 16.53
C LEU A 634 -22.35 18.14 16.49
N MET A 635 -22.96 17.48 15.51
CA MET A 635 -22.72 16.06 15.27
C MET A 635 -21.33 15.96 14.64
N LEU A 636 -20.38 15.41 15.38
CA LEU A 636 -18.97 15.31 14.96
C LEU A 636 -18.75 14.31 13.81
N VAL A 637 -19.82 13.64 13.35
CA VAL A 637 -19.85 12.74 12.18
C VAL A 637 -19.46 13.47 10.88
N ASP A 638 -19.58 14.80 10.83
CA ASP A 638 -19.10 15.59 9.68
C ASP A 638 -17.55 15.76 9.65
N LEU A 639 -16.83 15.33 10.70
CA LEU A 639 -15.37 15.43 10.85
C LEU A 639 -14.62 14.13 10.58
N ASP A 640 -15.30 13.10 10.07
CA ASP A 640 -14.72 11.79 9.80
C ASP A 640 -13.44 11.89 8.96
N HIS A 641 -13.39 12.79 7.98
CA HIS A 641 -12.20 13.02 7.14
C HIS A 641 -10.99 13.65 7.87
N LEU A 642 -11.23 14.28 9.02
CA LEU A 642 -10.22 15.02 9.79
C LEU A 642 -9.64 14.17 10.92
N LEU A 643 -10.48 13.27 11.45
CA LEU A 643 -10.12 12.28 12.47
C LEU A 643 -9.57 10.98 11.89
N SER A 644 -9.96 10.64 10.65
CA SER A 644 -9.44 9.47 9.94
C SER A 644 -8.15 9.79 9.20
N VAL A 645 -7.06 9.09 9.57
CA VAL A 645 -6.00 8.84 8.61
C VAL A 645 -6.54 7.76 7.68
N ARG A 646 -7.24 8.14 6.61
CA ARG A 646 -7.57 7.15 5.59
C ARG A 646 -6.25 6.73 4.93
N PRO A 647 -5.91 5.43 4.88
CA PRO A 647 -4.71 4.95 4.18
C PRO A 647 -4.72 5.25 2.66
N VAL A 648 -5.79 5.87 2.15
CA VAL A 648 -6.00 6.20 0.73
C VAL A 648 -5.18 7.44 0.27
N GLY A 649 -4.59 8.23 1.18
CA GLY A 649 -3.89 9.49 0.84
C GLY A 649 -2.43 9.37 0.38
N LEU A 650 -1.74 8.27 0.67
CA LEU A 650 -0.31 8.07 0.35
C LEU A 650 -0.07 7.64 -1.11
N CYS A 651 -1.16 7.33 -1.82
CA CYS A 651 -1.18 6.73 -3.16
C CYS A 651 -0.75 7.70 -4.29
N LEU A 652 -0.51 8.99 -4.06
CA LEU A 652 -0.18 9.93 -5.16
C LEU A 652 1.32 10.17 -5.37
N ILE A 653 2.17 9.89 -4.38
CA ILE A 653 3.61 10.19 -4.48
C ILE A 653 4.43 8.96 -4.89
N GLU A 654 4.06 7.75 -4.45
CA GLU A 654 4.73 6.52 -4.89
C GLU A 654 4.34 6.09 -6.33
N TYR A 655 3.11 6.38 -6.75
CA TYR A 655 2.55 5.92 -8.03
C TYR A 655 3.05 6.69 -9.27
N ALA A 656 3.67 7.86 -9.08
CA ALA A 656 4.15 8.68 -10.19
C ALA A 656 5.41 8.12 -10.86
N SER A 657 6.04 7.10 -10.28
CA SER A 657 7.29 6.50 -10.79
C SER A 657 7.08 5.23 -11.63
N THR A 658 5.90 4.60 -11.56
CA THR A 658 5.68 3.23 -12.07
C THR A 658 4.52 3.08 -13.06
N LEU A 659 3.64 4.07 -13.23
CA LEU A 659 2.48 3.97 -14.13
C LEU A 659 2.74 4.44 -15.56
N SER A 660 2.12 3.75 -16.53
CA SER A 660 2.08 4.22 -17.92
C SER A 660 1.36 5.59 -18.02
N PRO A 661 1.78 6.51 -18.92
CA PRO A 661 1.31 7.89 -18.97
C PRO A 661 -0.22 8.05 -19.10
N SER A 662 -0.87 7.06 -19.72
CA SER A 662 -2.32 6.99 -19.93
C SER A 662 -3.11 6.91 -18.62
N PHE A 663 -2.54 6.31 -17.58
CA PHE A 663 -3.22 6.04 -16.30
C PHE A 663 -3.20 7.27 -15.38
N LEU A 664 -2.07 7.99 -15.34
CA LEU A 664 -1.92 9.27 -14.65
C LEU A 664 -2.87 10.34 -15.21
N PHE A 665 -3.08 10.34 -16.53
CA PHE A 665 -3.92 11.32 -17.21
C PHE A 665 -5.42 11.17 -16.85
N VAL A 666 -5.91 9.93 -16.74
CA VAL A 666 -7.31 9.64 -16.39
C VAL A 666 -7.59 9.93 -14.90
N HIS A 667 -6.63 9.63 -14.03
CA HIS A 667 -6.79 9.82 -12.58
C HIS A 667 -6.78 11.30 -12.18
N PHE A 668 -5.96 12.13 -12.86
CA PHE A 668 -5.89 13.57 -12.63
C PHE A 668 -7.22 14.29 -12.98
N ILE A 669 -7.89 13.88 -14.06
CA ILE A 669 -9.18 14.46 -14.49
C ILE A 669 -10.31 14.09 -13.52
N SER A 670 -10.32 12.86 -13.00
CA SER A 670 -11.35 12.37 -12.06
C SER A 670 -11.35 13.14 -10.73
N ASN A 671 -10.18 13.55 -10.25
CA ASN A 671 -10.05 14.30 -8.99
C ASN A 671 -10.29 15.80 -9.17
N PHE A 672 -10.01 16.36 -10.35
CA PHE A 672 -10.28 17.77 -10.64
C PHE A 672 -11.78 18.07 -10.85
N SER A 673 -12.58 17.10 -11.31
CA SER A 673 -14.02 17.30 -11.46
C SER A 673 -14.77 17.33 -10.12
N LYS A 674 -14.24 16.67 -9.09
CA LYS A 674 -14.83 16.62 -7.74
C LYS A 674 -14.68 17.92 -6.94
N SER A 675 -13.80 18.83 -7.34
CA SER A 675 -13.55 20.10 -6.64
C SER A 675 -14.24 21.32 -7.25
N SER A 676 -15.14 21.14 -8.22
CA SER A 676 -15.92 22.26 -8.80
C SER A 676 -17.27 22.45 -8.09
N PRO A 677 -17.62 23.65 -7.58
CA PRO A 677 -18.89 23.89 -6.94
C PRO A 677 -20.02 23.92 -7.99
N SER A 678 -21.16 23.35 -7.62
CA SER A 678 -22.38 23.28 -8.42
C SER A 678 -22.86 24.69 -8.85
N ALA A 679 -22.76 24.99 -10.14
CA ALA A 679 -23.23 26.24 -10.71
C ALA A 679 -24.71 26.12 -11.10
N GLY A 680 -25.58 26.67 -10.25
CA GLY A 680 -26.98 26.93 -10.57
C GLY A 680 -27.16 28.31 -11.22
N THR A 681 -27.81 28.30 -12.39
CA THR A 681 -28.58 29.39 -13.04
C THR A 681 -27.93 30.76 -13.36
N SER A 682 -27.96 31.09 -14.67
CA SER A 682 -28.18 32.40 -15.30
C SER A 682 -27.27 33.58 -14.92
N ASN A 683 -26.19 33.77 -15.69
CA ASN A 683 -25.95 34.97 -16.52
C ASN A 683 -24.56 34.88 -17.17
N HIS A 684 -24.50 35.17 -18.47
CA HIS A 684 -23.27 35.26 -19.26
C HIS A 684 -22.37 36.39 -18.73
N ARG A 685 -21.36 36.05 -17.93
CA ARG A 685 -20.09 36.79 -17.68
C ARG A 685 -19.40 36.15 -16.49
N ILE A 686 -18.36 35.35 -16.76
CA ILE A 686 -17.33 34.70 -15.90
C ILE A 686 -17.01 33.42 -16.70
N THR A 687 -15.92 33.27 -17.47
CA THR A 687 -14.51 33.11 -17.06
C THR A 687 -13.61 33.19 -18.31
N PHE A 688 -12.86 34.27 -18.53
CA PHE A 688 -11.71 34.29 -19.48
C PHE A 688 -10.36 34.24 -18.76
N VAL A 689 -10.30 34.69 -17.49
CA VAL A 689 -9.08 34.67 -16.66
C VAL A 689 -8.72 33.25 -16.18
N SER A 690 -9.71 32.37 -16.04
CA SER A 690 -9.45 30.97 -15.65
C SER A 690 -8.68 30.20 -16.73
N LEU A 691 -9.00 30.41 -18.01
CA LEU A 691 -8.52 29.56 -19.11
C LEU A 691 -7.01 29.69 -19.36
N HIS A 692 -6.48 30.92 -19.31
CA HIS A 692 -5.05 31.18 -19.52
C HIS A 692 -4.19 30.57 -18.40
N THR A 693 -4.76 30.49 -17.19
CA THR A 693 -4.13 29.88 -16.02
C THR A 693 -4.14 28.36 -16.12
N THR A 694 -5.24 27.77 -16.61
CA THR A 694 -5.37 26.32 -16.83
C THR A 694 -4.45 25.82 -17.95
N LEU A 695 -4.37 26.55 -19.07
CA LEU A 695 -3.47 26.24 -20.19
C LEU A 695 -1.99 26.42 -19.82
N GLY A 696 -1.66 27.44 -19.00
CA GLY A 696 -0.32 27.64 -18.46
C GLY A 696 0.11 26.50 -17.53
N LEU A 697 -0.79 26.02 -16.67
CA LEU A 697 -0.53 24.87 -15.79
C LEU A 697 -0.32 23.58 -16.59
N LEU A 698 -1.14 23.35 -17.62
CA LEU A 698 -1.04 22.17 -18.48
C LEU A 698 0.28 22.15 -19.28
N ARG A 699 0.69 23.31 -19.83
CA ARG A 699 2.01 23.48 -20.49
C ARG A 699 3.16 23.20 -19.52
N MET A 700 3.06 23.68 -18.28
CA MET A 700 4.11 23.49 -17.26
C MET A 700 4.22 22.03 -16.82
N VAL A 701 3.10 21.34 -16.60
CA VAL A 701 3.08 19.93 -16.18
C VAL A 701 3.58 19.01 -17.31
N MET A 702 3.12 19.24 -18.54
CA MET A 702 3.51 18.42 -19.68
C MET A 702 4.94 18.71 -20.17
N GLY A 703 5.43 19.94 -20.02
CA GLY A 703 6.83 20.28 -20.27
C GLY A 703 7.79 19.60 -19.28
N LYS A 704 7.40 19.48 -18.00
CA LYS A 704 8.14 18.70 -17.00
C LYS A 704 8.09 17.18 -17.28
N MET A 705 7.00 16.67 -17.86
CA MET A 705 6.91 15.29 -18.33
C MET A 705 7.83 15.03 -19.55
N ALA A 706 7.89 15.96 -20.52
CA ALA A 706 8.75 15.83 -21.69
C ALA A 706 10.24 15.82 -21.34
N GLN A 707 10.67 16.68 -20.39
CA GLN A 707 12.04 16.66 -19.86
C GLN A 707 12.37 15.35 -19.11
N ARG A 708 11.40 14.74 -18.42
CA ARG A 708 11.59 13.45 -17.74
C ARG A 708 11.67 12.25 -18.68
N LEU A 709 11.16 12.36 -19.90
CA LEU A 709 11.11 11.28 -20.89
C LEU A 709 12.22 11.38 -21.97
N ASN A 710 13.09 12.40 -21.91
CA ASN A 710 14.16 12.63 -22.89
C ASN A 710 13.66 12.68 -24.35
N LEU A 711 12.48 13.28 -24.58
CA LEU A 711 11.88 13.41 -25.90
C LEU A 711 12.20 14.80 -26.48
N ASP A 712 12.88 14.83 -27.63
CA ASP A 712 13.26 16.04 -28.35
C ASP A 712 12.01 16.72 -28.96
N ALA A 713 11.43 17.66 -28.21
CA ALA A 713 10.38 18.60 -28.61
C ALA A 713 8.98 18.03 -28.94
N PHE A 714 8.03 18.21 -28.03
CA PHE A 714 6.59 18.13 -28.31
C PHE A 714 6.08 19.46 -28.89
N HIS A 715 5.50 19.44 -30.09
CA HIS A 715 4.84 20.61 -30.68
C HIS A 715 3.33 20.61 -30.40
N PHE A 716 2.85 21.66 -29.75
CA PHE A 716 1.45 21.87 -29.42
C PHE A 716 0.85 22.94 -30.35
N VAL A 717 -0.24 22.62 -31.04
CA VAL A 717 -1.01 23.58 -31.85
C VAL A 717 -2.44 23.60 -31.34
N SER A 718 -2.85 24.69 -30.68
CA SER A 718 -4.26 24.95 -30.39
C SER A 718 -4.84 25.84 -31.48
N ILE A 719 -5.90 25.38 -32.15
CA ILE A 719 -6.56 26.17 -33.19
C ILE A 719 -7.23 27.43 -32.60
N SER A 720 -7.54 27.46 -31.30
CA SER A 720 -8.11 28.65 -30.64
C SER A 720 -7.14 29.82 -30.55
N GLU A 721 -5.82 29.60 -30.55
CA GLU A 721 -4.82 30.68 -30.58
C GLU A 721 -4.83 31.45 -31.92
N PHE A 722 -5.36 30.85 -33.00
CA PHE A 722 -5.41 31.46 -34.34
C PHE A 722 -6.70 32.25 -34.62
N LEU A 723 -7.73 32.12 -33.78
CA LEU A 723 -9.04 32.73 -34.04
C LEU A 723 -9.11 34.23 -33.70
N GLY A 724 -8.29 34.73 -32.76
CA GLY A 724 -8.28 36.14 -32.35
C GLY A 724 -9.64 36.70 -31.87
N ASP A 725 -9.64 37.86 -31.21
CA ASP A 725 -10.84 38.48 -30.60
C ASP A 725 -11.84 39.10 -31.62
N SER A 726 -12.00 38.54 -32.82
CA SER A 726 -12.83 39.14 -33.87
C SER A 726 -14.21 38.47 -34.03
N LEU A 727 -15.26 39.24 -33.73
CA LEU A 727 -16.68 38.83 -33.64
C LEU A 727 -17.43 38.65 -34.98
N LEU A 728 -16.74 38.56 -36.12
CA LEU A 728 -17.37 38.39 -37.45
C LEU A 728 -16.54 37.40 -38.29
N PHE A 729 -16.82 36.11 -38.11
CA PHE A 729 -16.07 35.02 -38.77
C PHE A 729 -16.93 34.30 -39.83
N ASP A 730 -16.48 34.32 -41.09
CA ASP A 730 -17.05 33.53 -42.19
C ASP A 730 -16.35 32.16 -42.26
N CYS A 731 -17.04 31.13 -41.74
CA CYS A 731 -16.48 29.79 -41.63
C CYS A 731 -16.13 29.15 -42.99
N ASP A 732 -16.77 29.56 -44.09
CA ASP A 732 -16.55 28.92 -45.38
C ASP A 732 -15.20 29.31 -46.01
N ARG A 733 -14.77 30.56 -45.82
CA ARG A 733 -13.40 31.01 -46.17
C ARG A 733 -12.36 30.41 -45.24
N PHE A 734 -12.66 30.29 -43.95
CA PHE A 734 -11.73 29.76 -42.96
C PHE A 734 -11.38 28.28 -43.18
N PHE A 735 -12.36 27.42 -43.49
CA PHE A 735 -12.07 26.01 -43.78
C PHE A 735 -11.29 25.81 -45.07
N SER A 736 -11.50 26.65 -46.09
CA SER A 736 -10.71 26.63 -47.32
C SER A 736 -9.27 27.15 -47.10
N TRP A 737 -9.11 28.18 -46.27
CA TRP A 737 -7.82 28.75 -45.89
C TRP A 737 -6.97 27.81 -45.02
N ILE A 738 -7.59 27.14 -44.04
CA ILE A 738 -6.91 26.16 -43.18
C ILE A 738 -6.42 24.94 -43.98
N THR A 739 -7.20 24.47 -44.96
CA THR A 739 -6.88 23.23 -45.69
C THR A 739 -5.74 23.39 -46.70
N GLU A 740 -5.56 24.58 -47.27
CA GLU A 740 -4.49 24.84 -48.25
C GLU A 740 -3.24 25.53 -47.67
N GLU A 741 -3.39 26.54 -46.81
CA GLU A 741 -2.27 27.43 -46.41
C GLU A 741 -1.70 27.10 -45.02
N VAL A 742 -2.56 26.80 -44.04
CA VAL A 742 -2.14 26.52 -42.64
C VAL A 742 -1.52 25.14 -42.50
N LEU A 743 -2.10 24.11 -43.13
CA LEU A 743 -1.55 22.75 -43.10
C LEU A 743 -0.17 22.64 -43.80
N ARG A 744 0.19 23.57 -44.70
CA ARG A 744 1.51 23.62 -45.36
C ARG A 744 2.55 24.43 -44.59
N SER A 745 2.13 25.43 -43.81
CA SER A 745 3.05 26.38 -43.16
C SER A 745 3.25 26.13 -41.66
N VAL A 746 2.31 25.47 -40.98
CA VAL A 746 2.27 25.38 -39.50
C VAL A 746 2.56 23.98 -38.94
N LEU A 747 2.37 22.91 -39.72
CA LEU A 747 2.67 21.55 -39.25
C LEU A 747 4.07 21.14 -39.74
N PRO A 748 5.07 20.94 -38.85
CA PRO A 748 6.31 20.28 -39.24
C PRO A 748 6.00 18.85 -39.70
N ASP A 749 6.90 18.23 -40.48
CA ASP A 749 6.70 16.97 -41.21
C ASP A 749 6.18 15.77 -40.39
N ARG A 750 6.16 15.84 -39.04
CA ARG A 750 5.62 14.81 -38.14
C ARG A 750 4.99 15.37 -36.84
N PRO A 751 3.73 15.82 -36.83
CA PRO A 751 3.04 16.13 -35.58
C PRO A 751 2.49 14.85 -34.94
N GLN A 752 2.77 14.64 -33.65
CA GLN A 752 2.33 13.44 -32.90
C GLN A 752 1.01 13.63 -32.13
N LEU A 753 0.53 14.87 -31.94
CA LEU A 753 -0.71 15.15 -31.21
C LEU A 753 -1.33 16.49 -31.66
N VAL A 754 -2.60 16.47 -32.08
CA VAL A 754 -3.40 17.68 -32.41
C VAL A 754 -4.63 17.70 -31.52
N ILE A 755 -4.87 18.80 -30.80
CA ILE A 755 -6.01 18.96 -29.89
C ILE A 755 -6.97 20.01 -30.46
N LEU A 756 -8.23 19.63 -30.64
CA LEU A 756 -9.33 20.52 -31.05
C LEU A 756 -10.12 20.91 -29.81
N ASP A 757 -10.21 22.21 -29.53
CA ASP A 757 -10.85 22.73 -28.32
C ASP A 757 -12.37 22.92 -28.48
N ASP A 758 -13.10 22.95 -27.37
CA ASP A 758 -14.58 22.98 -27.35
C ASP A 758 -15.18 24.21 -28.01
N LEU A 759 -14.51 25.36 -27.90
CA LEU A 759 -14.93 26.62 -28.54
C LEU A 759 -14.97 26.50 -30.06
N PHE A 760 -14.10 25.69 -30.65
CA PHE A 760 -14.11 25.41 -32.08
C PHE A 760 -15.27 24.48 -32.42
N LEU A 761 -15.38 23.34 -31.72
CA LEU A 761 -16.39 22.31 -31.99
C LEU A 761 -17.84 22.77 -31.72
N SER A 762 -18.03 23.77 -30.86
CA SER A 762 -19.33 24.36 -30.52
C SER A 762 -19.69 25.63 -31.31
N HIS A 763 -18.83 26.09 -32.24
CA HIS A 763 -19.10 27.32 -32.98
C HIS A 763 -20.29 27.15 -33.95
N PRO A 764 -21.33 28.02 -33.87
CA PRO A 764 -22.63 27.79 -34.53
C PRO A 764 -22.58 27.75 -36.06
N SER A 765 -21.55 28.35 -36.68
CA SER A 765 -21.35 28.32 -38.14
C SER A 765 -20.56 27.12 -38.66
N ILE A 766 -20.08 26.21 -37.80
CA ILE A 766 -19.43 24.97 -38.24
C ILE A 766 -20.47 23.91 -38.57
N ARG A 767 -20.63 23.60 -39.86
CA ARG A 767 -21.51 22.51 -40.32
C ARG A 767 -20.82 21.15 -40.16
N PRO A 768 -21.52 20.10 -39.66
CA PRO A 768 -20.94 18.77 -39.44
C PRO A 768 -20.22 18.18 -40.66
N ALA A 769 -20.76 18.40 -41.87
CA ALA A 769 -20.17 17.91 -43.11
C ALA A 769 -18.78 18.52 -43.41
N LYS A 770 -18.57 19.81 -43.11
CA LYS A 770 -17.27 20.48 -43.32
C LYS A 770 -16.24 20.10 -42.25
N LEU A 771 -16.69 19.93 -41.00
CA LEU A 771 -15.85 19.41 -39.93
C LEU A 771 -15.35 18.00 -40.26
N LEU A 772 -16.23 17.14 -40.78
CA LEU A 772 -15.87 15.79 -41.20
C LEU A 772 -14.85 15.80 -42.35
N GLN A 773 -15.03 16.69 -43.33
CA GLN A 773 -14.10 16.84 -44.45
C GLN A 773 -12.71 17.33 -43.97
N PHE A 774 -12.68 18.22 -42.98
CA PHE A 774 -11.45 18.69 -42.34
C PHE A 774 -10.75 17.57 -41.54
N LEU A 775 -11.47 16.81 -40.72
CA LEU A 775 -10.93 15.70 -39.94
C LEU A 775 -10.37 14.58 -40.84
N LEU A 776 -11.05 14.29 -41.95
CA LEU A 776 -10.57 13.34 -42.96
C LEU A 776 -9.28 13.82 -43.65
N ALA A 777 -9.21 15.11 -44.00
CA ALA A 777 -7.99 15.69 -44.58
C ALA A 777 -6.80 15.66 -43.60
N LEU A 778 -7.06 15.87 -42.30
CA LEU A 778 -6.07 15.78 -41.23
C LEU A 778 -5.57 14.33 -41.05
N PHE A 779 -6.50 13.37 -41.01
CA PHE A 779 -6.20 11.94 -40.83
C PHE A 779 -5.32 11.36 -41.94
N VAL A 780 -5.56 11.75 -43.20
CA VAL A 780 -4.79 11.26 -44.36
C VAL A 780 -3.35 11.78 -44.36
N ARG A 781 -3.07 12.93 -43.74
CA ARG A 781 -1.75 13.56 -43.72
C ARG A 781 -0.90 13.21 -42.48
N LEU A 782 -1.45 12.56 -41.46
CA LEU A 782 -0.71 12.17 -40.25
C LEU A 782 0.00 10.81 -40.42
N PRO A 783 1.32 10.71 -40.14
CA PRO A 783 2.12 9.52 -40.45
C PRO A 783 1.66 8.25 -39.71
N ASP A 784 1.18 8.37 -38.46
CA ASP A 784 0.70 7.24 -37.64
C ASP A 784 -0.83 7.12 -37.60
N ARG A 785 -1.56 7.95 -38.37
CA ARG A 785 -3.03 7.99 -38.42
C ARG A 785 -3.71 8.08 -37.04
N SER A 786 -3.06 8.71 -36.07
CA SER A 786 -3.56 8.86 -34.70
C SER A 786 -3.64 10.34 -34.32
N PHE A 787 -4.77 10.76 -33.78
CA PHE A 787 -4.96 12.10 -33.19
C PHE A 787 -6.01 12.01 -32.06
N PHE A 788 -5.93 12.92 -31.09
CA PHE A 788 -6.83 12.94 -29.92
C PHE A 788 -7.74 14.17 -29.96
N ILE A 789 -9.06 13.94 -29.99
CA ILE A 789 -10.06 15.02 -29.82
C ILE A 789 -10.45 15.05 -28.34
N MET A 790 -10.37 16.23 -27.73
CA MET A 790 -10.84 16.46 -26.36
C MET A 790 -12.07 17.37 -26.42
N ALA A 791 -13.24 16.91 -25.97
CA ALA A 791 -14.48 17.69 -25.95
C ALA A 791 -15.18 17.59 -24.59
N THR A 792 -15.65 18.70 -24.02
CA THR A 792 -16.42 18.76 -22.77
C THR A 792 -17.93 18.72 -23.02
N ALA A 793 -18.69 18.40 -21.97
CA ALA A 793 -19.98 17.72 -21.98
C ALA A 793 -21.20 18.40 -22.68
N ASN A 794 -21.03 19.50 -23.42
CA ASN A 794 -22.16 20.22 -24.05
C ASN A 794 -22.32 20.02 -25.58
N ALA A 795 -21.53 19.17 -26.22
CA ALA A 795 -21.65 18.86 -27.65
C ALA A 795 -22.40 17.54 -27.93
N THR A 796 -23.63 17.41 -27.43
CA THR A 796 -24.46 16.19 -27.55
C THR A 796 -24.89 15.79 -28.97
N PRO A 797 -25.02 16.67 -29.98
CA PRO A 797 -25.38 16.23 -31.34
C PRO A 797 -24.20 15.68 -32.14
N LEU A 798 -22.97 16.10 -31.82
CA LEU A 798 -21.77 15.83 -32.62
C LEU A 798 -21.12 14.49 -32.24
N SER A 799 -21.13 14.16 -30.95
CA SER A 799 -20.63 12.89 -30.39
C SER A 799 -21.34 11.67 -30.98
N ALA A 800 -22.67 11.75 -31.13
CA ALA A 800 -23.49 10.70 -31.74
C ALA A 800 -23.25 10.55 -33.25
N TYR A 801 -22.93 11.65 -33.95
CA TYR A 801 -22.72 11.64 -35.40
C TYR A 801 -21.35 11.06 -35.78
N ILE A 802 -20.30 11.40 -35.04
CA ILE A 802 -18.93 10.93 -35.31
C ILE A 802 -18.77 9.45 -34.90
N SER A 803 -19.39 9.04 -33.79
CA SER A 803 -19.42 7.63 -33.31
C SER A 803 -20.05 6.66 -34.31
N ASN A 804 -21.11 7.08 -35.02
CA ASN A 804 -21.80 6.23 -35.99
C ASN A 804 -21.10 6.13 -37.36
N PHE A 805 -20.19 7.07 -37.68
CA PHE A 805 -19.57 7.16 -39.02
C PHE A 805 -18.23 6.42 -39.12
N PHE A 806 -17.47 6.37 -38.02
CA PHE A 806 -16.23 5.61 -37.93
C PHE A 806 -16.49 4.41 -37.03
N ASN A 807 -16.27 3.19 -37.53
CA ASN A 807 -16.15 2.00 -36.66
C ASN A 807 -14.80 2.04 -35.90
N PHE A 808 -14.57 3.14 -35.17
CA PHE A 808 -13.49 3.36 -34.23
C PHE A 808 -14.14 3.76 -32.90
N HIS A 809 -13.78 3.09 -31.81
CA HIS A 809 -14.21 3.47 -30.48
C HIS A 809 -13.59 4.83 -30.09
N ILE A 810 -14.33 5.90 -30.35
CA ILE A 810 -14.08 7.20 -29.72
C ILE A 810 -14.66 7.11 -28.31
N ARG A 811 -13.79 7.12 -27.29
CA ARG A 811 -14.19 7.14 -25.88
C ARG A 811 -14.66 8.57 -25.55
N LEU A 812 -15.96 8.80 -25.66
CA LEU A 812 -16.61 10.00 -25.13
C LEU A 812 -17.25 9.60 -23.80
N THR A 813 -16.71 10.11 -22.69
CA THR A 813 -17.24 9.88 -21.35
C THR A 813 -18.31 10.95 -21.05
N PRO A 814 -19.61 10.60 -20.98
CA PRO A 814 -20.62 11.55 -20.52
C PRO A 814 -20.60 11.59 -18.99
N ILE A 815 -20.64 12.79 -18.41
CA ILE A 815 -20.76 13.00 -16.97
C ILE A 815 -22.05 13.82 -16.75
N GLY A 816 -23.13 13.15 -16.35
CA GLY A 816 -24.40 13.79 -15.93
C GLY A 816 -25.68 13.14 -16.48
N ASP A 817 -26.67 12.94 -15.59
CA ASP A 817 -27.97 12.29 -15.87
C ASP A 817 -28.95 13.16 -16.68
N GLY A 818 -29.62 12.57 -17.68
CA GLY A 818 -30.82 13.15 -18.29
C GLY A 818 -31.34 12.50 -19.58
N LEU A 819 -32.56 11.94 -19.50
CA LEU A 819 -33.55 11.70 -20.58
C LEU A 819 -33.35 10.55 -21.60
N GLY A 820 -34.07 9.44 -21.37
CA GLY A 820 -35.27 9.05 -22.14
C GLY A 820 -35.16 8.63 -23.62
N LYS A 821 -35.32 7.32 -23.86
CA LYS A 821 -36.02 6.61 -24.98
C LYS A 821 -35.73 6.99 -26.45
N SER A 822 -35.64 5.91 -27.25
CA SER A 822 -35.95 5.78 -28.69
C SER A 822 -34.75 5.90 -29.65
N ILE A 823 -34.45 4.80 -30.36
CA ILE A 823 -34.63 4.65 -31.82
C ILE A 823 -33.93 3.34 -32.22
N THR A 824 -34.72 2.29 -32.43
CA THR A 824 -34.36 1.08 -33.18
C THR A 824 -34.85 1.26 -34.62
N GLY A 825 -33.96 1.00 -35.59
CA GLY A 825 -34.36 0.82 -36.99
C GLY A 825 -33.46 1.54 -37.98
N LYS A 826 -32.55 0.77 -38.60
CA LYS A 826 -31.89 0.93 -39.92
C LYS A 826 -30.39 0.59 -39.86
N MET A 827 -30.05 -0.71 -39.75
CA MET A 827 -28.68 -1.21 -39.89
C MET A 827 -28.62 -2.59 -40.59
N GLU A 828 -29.33 -2.78 -41.70
CA GLU A 828 -29.22 -4.01 -42.51
C GLU A 828 -28.53 -3.84 -43.86
N ILE A 829 -28.23 -2.62 -44.30
CA ILE A 829 -27.65 -2.40 -45.65
C ILE A 829 -26.11 -2.28 -45.62
N PHE A 830 -25.49 -1.99 -44.47
CA PHE A 830 -24.05 -1.69 -44.38
C PHE A 830 -23.14 -2.87 -43.99
N ARG A 831 -23.72 -4.04 -43.66
CA ARG A 831 -22.98 -5.22 -43.17
C ARG A 831 -22.24 -5.99 -44.27
N ARG A 832 -22.58 -5.77 -45.55
CA ARG A 832 -22.01 -6.51 -46.69
C ARG A 832 -20.64 -5.99 -47.16
N ASP A 833 -20.33 -4.71 -46.96
CA ASP A 833 -19.09 -4.14 -47.52
C ASP A 833 -17.87 -4.25 -46.59
N LEU A 834 -18.08 -4.38 -45.28
CA LEU A 834 -17.01 -4.51 -44.28
C LEU A 834 -16.34 -5.90 -44.23
N GLN A 835 -16.92 -6.93 -44.87
CA GLN A 835 -16.34 -8.28 -44.91
C GLN A 835 -15.24 -8.46 -45.96
N ARG A 836 -14.92 -7.44 -46.78
CA ARG A 836 -13.94 -7.56 -47.86
C ARG A 836 -12.49 -7.22 -47.51
N ASN A 837 -12.21 -6.54 -46.40
CA ASN A 837 -10.86 -6.10 -46.05
C ASN A 837 -10.40 -6.64 -44.70
N SER A 838 -9.64 -7.73 -44.74
CA SER A 838 -9.01 -8.41 -43.61
C SER A 838 -7.84 -7.60 -43.01
N LEU A 839 -7.98 -7.11 -41.77
CA LEU A 839 -6.89 -6.55 -40.96
C LEU A 839 -7.03 -7.02 -39.50
N PRO A 840 -5.95 -7.46 -38.81
CA PRO A 840 -6.03 -7.98 -37.45
C PRO A 840 -5.92 -6.84 -36.42
N PHE A 841 -6.78 -6.86 -35.39
CA PHE A 841 -6.66 -5.98 -34.21
C PHE A 841 -6.73 -6.82 -32.94
N ARG A 842 -5.83 -6.54 -31.98
CA ARG A 842 -5.87 -7.05 -30.59
C ARG A 842 -6.64 -6.07 -29.72
N THR A 843 -7.60 -6.57 -28.94
CA THR A 843 -8.42 -5.78 -28.01
C THR A 843 -8.11 -6.22 -26.57
N LEU A 844 -7.80 -5.28 -25.68
CA LEU A 844 -7.71 -5.46 -24.23
C LEU A 844 -8.98 -4.87 -23.58
N PHE A 845 -9.67 -5.63 -22.74
CA PHE A 845 -10.84 -5.18 -21.98
C PHE A 845 -10.47 -4.98 -20.51
N HIS A 846 -10.80 -3.82 -19.94
CA HIS A 846 -10.87 -3.59 -18.49
C HIS A 846 -12.18 -2.88 -18.17
N TYR A 847 -12.92 -3.38 -17.19
CA TYR A 847 -14.17 -2.81 -16.67
C TYR A 847 -14.03 -2.61 -15.16
N HIS A 848 -14.38 -1.42 -14.66
CA HIS A 848 -14.48 -1.11 -13.23
C HIS A 848 -15.95 -0.75 -12.95
N CYS A 849 -16.60 -1.46 -12.02
CA CYS A 849 -17.98 -1.18 -11.63
C CYS A 849 -18.01 -0.80 -10.14
N GLY A 850 -18.34 0.46 -9.84
CA GLY A 850 -18.63 0.92 -8.49
C GLY A 850 -20.07 0.59 -8.10
N GLN A 851 -20.28 0.06 -6.89
CA GLN A 851 -21.60 -0.36 -6.41
C GLN A 851 -22.55 0.83 -6.20
N ARG A 852 -23.74 0.78 -6.80
CA ARG A 852 -25.03 1.09 -6.14
C ARG A 852 -26.21 0.45 -6.88
N SER A 853 -27.02 -0.28 -6.11
CA SER A 853 -28.30 -0.94 -6.40
C SER A 853 -28.36 -1.98 -7.53
N ALA A 854 -28.18 -3.24 -7.15
CA ALA A 854 -28.80 -4.37 -7.84
C ALA A 854 -30.32 -4.31 -7.64
N LYS A 855 -31.06 -3.75 -8.59
CA LYS A 855 -32.46 -4.07 -8.89
C LYS A 855 -32.73 -3.63 -10.33
N THR A 856 -33.42 -4.51 -11.07
CA THR A 856 -33.81 -4.43 -12.49
C THR A 856 -32.71 -4.64 -13.55
N PHE A 857 -32.32 -5.90 -13.78
CA PHE A 857 -31.95 -6.36 -15.12
C PHE A 857 -33.17 -6.99 -15.79
N SER A 858 -33.42 -6.64 -17.06
CA SER A 858 -34.47 -7.25 -17.88
C SER A 858 -34.05 -8.65 -18.38
N PRO A 859 -35.00 -9.55 -18.72
CA PRO A 859 -34.69 -10.97 -18.98
C PRO A 859 -33.82 -11.24 -20.22
N GLY A 860 -33.53 -10.24 -21.06
CA GLY A 860 -32.72 -10.41 -22.27
C GLY A 860 -31.20 -10.33 -22.07
N ALA A 861 -30.72 -9.83 -20.92
CA ALA A 861 -29.28 -9.58 -20.70
C ALA A 861 -28.48 -10.80 -20.20
N LYS A 862 -29.12 -11.97 -20.02
CA LYS A 862 -28.47 -13.20 -19.52
C LYS A 862 -27.95 -14.16 -20.60
N GLN A 863 -28.17 -13.88 -21.89
CA GLN A 863 -27.76 -14.78 -22.99
C GLN A 863 -26.51 -14.33 -23.76
N LEU A 864 -25.84 -13.27 -23.33
CA LEU A 864 -24.63 -12.73 -23.97
C LEU A 864 -23.38 -12.78 -23.07
N LEU A 865 -23.46 -13.53 -21.97
CA LEU A 865 -22.37 -13.75 -21.00
C LEU A 865 -22.04 -15.25 -20.84
N ILE A 866 -22.33 -16.03 -21.88
CA ILE A 866 -21.67 -17.31 -22.26
C ILE A 866 -21.18 -17.06 -23.69
#